data_AF-A0AAW5ZTH2-F1
#
_entry.id   AF-A0AAW5ZTH2-F1
#
_cell.length_a   1.000
_cell.length_b   1.000
_cell.length_c   1.000
_cell.angle_alpha   90.00
_cell.angle_beta   90.00
_cell.angle_gamma   90.00
#
_symmetry.space_group_name_H-M   'P 1'
#
loop_
_entity.id
_entity.type
_entity.pdbx_description
1 polymer ?
#
loop_
_entity_poly.entity_id
_entity_poly.type
_entity_poly.pdbx_seq_one_letter_code
_entity_poly.pdbx_strand_id
1 'polypeptide(L)'
;AFIRRLCRFAGIFWFIRAGKRDGADSDTPVHTLVFCDNPMLLPQAPAGTVPYHHGAAVKDSDSITLLAAARSLVPGGVRRASSDYKTGKMDVAEFDTIIDQGEAGNDLAALLTDWVIDPPHAGDSRDDYTGLAKARILAHEHRAECMHGASDVRNLPPGTWFTPSGHREIDNRKPEDRQHIVVNLRHRAVNNFPKALGEQAQTLFAASRWQFDPLPLGEDGQSRYENTFVCVRRGVPLTPAFDPRIDFPPVEPFSAWVVAGQGESVHCDEYGRIKVQIPGLHPDDHAHAQGTGTSGTARDSAWVRLLSPWAGPNHGLDMLPRAGMEVLIGHLGGDPDKMIVLGTVHGGPNRPATFSGVGSLPGNKHVTGIKTQEIDGTGFGQLRFDDTSGKVSSQLASTHAGTELNLGYLTHPRTNGHAKDRGEGAELATRAAAVVRALQGLMLTTFAFDAGHQLDRDHLNKLLAEGLELFKALGDYAGQHGGTAADTAAQDQLASILKNWAPSGANGGAANDAQAILAFGAAAGSINLTPKTHVTYAGQNIDQVAQQHLQLTSGQRFNAFAGQGMHLFARGQGIQAIANEGPLVLQAQADALMATAQKGIKLAANDQVVITGKTLRFVAEDGSSITIGDGGITLHTNGAFKALAGAHDWGGPAADSAPHADFGKAPTDQRFRAHYAGDTEAPIAYAANQPHDIRLPDGSRIKGKSDGGGLTDTLKDNAMRIARINMFMPTL
;
A
#
# COMPACT_ATOMS: atom_id res chain seq x y z
N ALA A 1 40.51 -21.25 15.65
CA ALA A 1 40.29 -20.77 14.27
C ALA A 1 39.82 -19.31 14.26
N PHE A 2 38.75 -18.98 14.97
CA PHE A 2 38.16 -17.64 15.08
C PHE A 2 39.17 -16.49 15.26
N ILE A 3 40.01 -16.53 16.31
CA ILE A 3 41.01 -15.46 16.56
C ILE A 3 42.00 -15.32 15.39
N ARG A 4 42.45 -16.44 14.80
CA ARG A 4 43.38 -16.39 13.66
C ARG A 4 42.75 -15.73 12.43
N ARG A 5 41.47 -16.01 12.17
CA ARG A 5 40.68 -15.36 11.10
C ARG A 5 40.62 -13.85 11.32
N LEU A 6 40.25 -13.40 12.53
CA LEU A 6 40.16 -11.98 12.85
C LEU A 6 41.51 -11.27 12.72
N CYS A 7 42.59 -11.89 13.21
CA CYS A 7 43.94 -11.36 13.03
C CYS A 7 44.31 -11.24 11.54
N ARG A 8 43.99 -12.25 10.72
CA ARG A 8 44.20 -12.18 9.27
C ARG A 8 43.41 -11.06 8.61
N PHE A 9 42.12 -10.97 8.93
CA PHE A 9 41.21 -9.97 8.38
C PHE A 9 41.67 -8.55 8.70
N ALA A 10 42.06 -8.29 9.96
CA ALA A 10 42.55 -6.99 10.43
C ALA A 10 44.03 -6.73 10.11
N GLY A 11 44.73 -7.67 9.47
CA GLY A 11 46.15 -7.53 9.15
C GLY A 11 47.13 -7.61 10.34
N ILE A 12 46.68 -8.18 11.46
CA ILE A 12 47.46 -8.35 12.69
C ILE A 12 48.24 -9.66 12.62
N PHE A 13 49.56 -9.60 12.78
CA PHE A 13 50.38 -10.79 12.96
C PHE A 13 50.60 -11.09 14.45
N TRP A 14 50.98 -12.32 14.75
CA TRP A 14 51.22 -12.74 16.13
C TRP A 14 52.37 -13.73 16.21
N PHE A 15 53.05 -13.74 17.35
CA PHE A 15 54.12 -14.67 17.66
C PHE A 15 54.19 -14.96 19.16
N ILE A 16 54.91 -16.01 19.54
CA ILE A 16 55.13 -16.35 20.94
C ILE A 16 56.51 -15.85 21.36
N ARG A 17 56.53 -14.97 22.36
CA ARG A 17 57.77 -14.49 23.00
C ARG A 17 58.01 -15.30 24.27
N ALA A 18 59.15 -15.99 24.34
CA ALA A 18 59.63 -16.59 25.58
C ALA A 18 60.28 -15.52 26.46
N GLY A 19 60.01 -15.53 27.76
CA GLY A 19 60.59 -14.56 28.69
C GLY A 19 60.13 -14.75 30.13
N LYS A 20 60.37 -13.74 30.96
CA LYS A 20 59.84 -13.66 32.33
C LYS A 20 58.49 -12.94 32.32
N ARG A 21 57.68 -13.17 33.36
CA ARG A 21 56.41 -12.46 33.54
C ARG A 21 56.70 -11.02 33.93
N ASP A 22 56.14 -10.05 33.20
CA ASP A 22 56.29 -8.63 33.51
C ASP A 22 55.88 -8.37 34.97
N GLY A 23 56.79 -7.77 35.76
CA GLY A 23 56.56 -7.40 37.16
C GLY A 23 56.66 -8.52 38.21
N ALA A 24 57.21 -9.70 37.88
CA ALA A 24 57.42 -10.78 38.85
C ALA A 24 58.91 -11.10 39.07
N ASP A 25 59.34 -11.18 40.32
CA ASP A 25 60.67 -11.69 40.75
C ASP A 25 60.82 -13.22 40.58
N SER A 26 59.88 -13.88 39.90
CA SER A 26 59.88 -15.33 39.70
C SER A 26 60.72 -15.71 38.48
N ASP A 27 61.60 -16.69 38.66
CA ASP A 27 62.43 -17.29 37.59
C ASP A 27 61.66 -18.29 36.71
N THR A 28 60.32 -18.33 36.85
CA THR A 28 59.47 -19.24 36.06
C THR A 28 59.39 -18.74 34.61
N PRO A 29 59.81 -19.54 33.61
CA PRO A 29 59.70 -19.16 32.22
C PRO A 29 58.22 -19.10 31.81
N VAL A 30 57.83 -18.01 31.14
CA VAL A 30 56.49 -17.84 30.57
C VAL A 30 56.58 -17.60 29.07
N HIS A 31 55.54 -18.04 28.36
CA HIS A 31 55.34 -17.76 26.95
C HIS A 31 54.22 -16.73 26.79
N THR A 32 54.54 -15.59 26.16
CA THR A 32 53.58 -14.51 25.92
C THR A 32 53.17 -14.51 24.45
N LEU A 33 51.86 -14.59 24.18
CA LEU A 33 51.32 -14.34 22.85
C LEU A 33 51.30 -12.83 22.59
N VAL A 34 52.07 -12.39 21.60
CA VAL A 34 52.20 -10.98 21.22
C VAL A 34 51.42 -10.76 19.93
N PHE A 35 50.47 -9.83 19.96
CA PHE A 35 49.79 -9.31 18.77
C PHE A 35 50.46 -8.01 18.33
N CYS A 36 50.74 -7.87 17.04
CA CYS A 36 51.39 -6.69 16.49
C CYS A 36 50.91 -6.45 15.06
N ASP A 37 50.80 -5.19 14.69
CA ASP A 37 50.40 -4.71 13.37
C ASP A 37 51.50 -3.84 12.73
N ASN A 38 52.48 -3.40 13.52
CA ASN A 38 53.59 -2.56 13.08
C ASN A 38 54.95 -3.24 13.33
N PRO A 39 55.65 -3.71 12.26
CA PRO A 39 56.94 -4.39 12.40
C PRO A 39 58.04 -3.51 13.01
N MET A 40 57.91 -2.18 12.95
CA MET A 40 58.92 -1.27 13.52
C MET A 40 58.96 -1.30 15.06
N LEU A 41 57.87 -1.72 15.70
CA LEU A 41 57.75 -1.84 17.16
C LEU A 41 58.42 -3.10 17.72
N LEU A 42 58.88 -4.01 16.86
CA LEU A 42 59.55 -5.23 17.30
C LEU A 42 60.91 -4.89 17.96
N PRO A 43 61.26 -5.57 19.07
CA PRO A 43 62.52 -5.32 19.77
C PRO A 43 63.72 -5.90 19.00
N GLN A 44 64.91 -5.37 19.29
CA GLN A 44 66.15 -5.94 18.77
C GLN A 44 66.37 -7.34 19.37
N ALA A 45 66.85 -8.26 18.56
CA ALA A 45 67.32 -9.57 19.01
C ALA A 45 68.47 -9.38 20.01
N PRO A 46 68.57 -10.20 21.07
CA PRO A 46 69.74 -10.17 21.97
C PRO A 46 71.07 -10.39 21.23
N ALA A 47 71.04 -11.05 20.07
CA ALA A 47 72.19 -11.21 19.18
C ALA A 47 72.74 -9.89 18.62
N GLY A 48 71.91 -8.85 18.51
CA GLY A 48 72.31 -7.53 18.01
C GLY A 48 72.81 -7.55 16.56
N THR A 49 74.11 -7.31 16.38
CA THR A 49 74.80 -7.38 15.08
C THR A 49 75.48 -8.73 14.96
N VAL A 50 75.17 -9.47 13.89
CA VAL A 50 75.58 -10.86 13.72
C VAL A 50 76.55 -10.97 12.53
N PRO A 51 77.75 -11.53 12.71
CA PRO A 51 78.70 -11.70 11.60
C PRO A 51 78.20 -12.72 10.58
N TYR A 52 78.37 -12.42 9.29
CA TYR A 52 78.16 -13.32 8.17
C TYR A 52 79.50 -13.89 7.69
N HIS A 53 79.59 -15.20 7.55
CA HIS A 53 80.81 -15.88 7.13
C HIS A 53 80.52 -17.00 6.13
N HIS A 54 81.27 -17.00 5.03
CA HIS A 54 81.20 -18.05 4.03
C HIS A 54 82.29 -19.09 4.29
N GLY A 55 81.95 -20.23 4.90
CA GLY A 55 82.85 -21.39 5.02
C GLY A 55 82.87 -22.07 6.40
N ALA A 56 83.26 -23.36 6.39
CA ALA A 56 83.27 -24.29 7.54
C ALA A 56 84.51 -24.18 8.46
N ALA A 57 84.97 -22.97 8.75
CA ALA A 57 86.06 -22.79 9.72
C ALA A 57 85.49 -22.78 11.14
N VAL A 58 86.04 -23.61 12.04
CA VAL A 58 85.69 -23.64 13.48
C VAL A 58 86.02 -22.28 14.11
N LYS A 59 85.08 -21.68 14.85
CA LYS A 59 85.23 -20.34 15.43
C LYS A 59 84.68 -20.24 16.85
N ASP A 60 85.16 -19.21 17.55
CA ASP A 60 84.81 -18.89 18.95
C ASP A 60 83.47 -18.15 19.12
N SER A 61 82.82 -17.70 18.03
CA SER A 61 81.57 -16.90 18.09
C SER A 61 80.53 -17.34 17.06
N ASP A 62 79.26 -17.41 17.49
CA ASP A 62 78.11 -17.71 16.63
C ASP A 62 78.01 -16.73 15.44
N SER A 63 77.68 -17.23 14.24
CA SER A 63 77.62 -16.49 12.97
C SER A 63 76.56 -17.04 12.00
N ILE A 64 76.20 -16.23 11.00
CA ILE A 64 75.35 -16.65 9.89
C ILE A 64 76.24 -17.28 8.82
N THR A 65 75.95 -18.53 8.46
CA THR A 65 76.73 -19.34 7.52
C THR A 65 76.16 -19.34 6.11
N LEU A 66 74.86 -19.07 5.98
CA LEU A 66 74.16 -18.90 4.71
C LEU A 66 73.14 -17.76 4.83
N LEU A 67 73.06 -16.93 3.81
CA LEU A 67 71.98 -15.97 3.64
C LEU A 67 71.66 -15.84 2.15
N ALA A 68 70.44 -16.19 1.76
CA ALA A 68 69.98 -16.23 0.38
C ALA A 68 68.69 -15.43 0.24
N ALA A 69 68.69 -14.42 -0.65
CA ALA A 69 67.49 -13.64 -0.94
C ALA A 69 66.56 -14.43 -1.87
N ALA A 70 65.27 -14.43 -1.55
CA ALA A 70 64.20 -14.97 -2.38
C ALA A 70 63.18 -13.86 -2.67
N ARG A 71 62.84 -13.69 -3.94
CA ARG A 71 61.83 -12.72 -4.40
C ARG A 71 60.70 -13.44 -5.10
N SER A 72 59.48 -12.96 -4.88
CA SER A 72 58.29 -13.41 -5.59
C SER A 72 57.61 -12.22 -6.24
N LEU A 73 57.13 -12.40 -7.47
CA LEU A 73 56.30 -11.39 -8.12
C LEU A 73 54.96 -11.27 -7.38
N VAL A 74 54.60 -10.04 -7.02
CA VAL A 74 53.32 -9.71 -6.38
C VAL A 74 52.58 -8.63 -7.16
N PRO A 75 51.25 -8.53 -7.05
CA PRO A 75 50.46 -7.50 -7.73
C PRO A 75 50.97 -6.08 -7.47
N GLY A 76 50.96 -5.24 -8.50
CA GLY A 76 51.35 -3.83 -8.44
C GLY A 76 50.32 -2.95 -7.76
N GLY A 77 49.08 -3.43 -7.61
CA GLY A 77 48.05 -2.72 -6.85
C GLY A 77 46.90 -3.61 -6.41
N VAL A 78 46.08 -3.06 -5.51
CA VAL A 78 44.84 -3.63 -5.02
C VAL A 78 43.72 -2.63 -5.30
N ARG A 79 42.59 -3.13 -5.80
CA ARG A 79 41.35 -2.37 -5.95
C ARG A 79 40.19 -3.13 -5.34
N ARG A 80 39.54 -2.54 -4.33
CA ARG A 80 38.40 -3.17 -3.67
C ARG A 80 37.18 -2.27 -3.71
N ALA A 81 36.02 -2.87 -3.92
CA ALA A 81 34.74 -2.17 -3.93
C ALA A 81 33.69 -2.88 -3.07
N SER A 82 33.02 -2.15 -2.19
CA SER A 82 31.92 -2.66 -1.35
C SER A 82 30.75 -1.69 -1.43
N SER A 83 29.53 -2.21 -1.54
CA SER A 83 28.32 -1.37 -1.57
C SER A 83 27.81 -1.11 -0.15
N ASP A 84 27.45 0.12 0.17
CA ASP A 84 26.71 0.42 1.38
C ASP A 84 25.25 0.73 1.03
N TYR A 85 24.34 -0.12 1.52
CA TYR A 85 22.92 0.04 1.25
C TYR A 85 22.28 1.19 2.02
N LYS A 86 22.90 1.67 3.10
CA LYS A 86 22.37 2.82 3.87
C LYS A 86 22.57 4.12 3.13
N THR A 87 23.74 4.30 2.52
CA THR A 87 24.07 5.48 1.71
C THR A 87 23.75 5.32 0.22
N GLY A 88 23.55 4.08 -0.25
CA GLY A 88 23.36 3.76 -1.67
C GLY A 88 24.61 3.97 -2.52
N LYS A 89 25.80 4.05 -1.90
CA LYS A 89 27.08 4.34 -2.56
C LYS A 89 27.99 3.12 -2.60
N MET A 90 28.95 3.16 -3.52
CA MET A 90 30.07 2.22 -3.56
C MET A 90 31.26 2.84 -2.85
N ASP A 91 31.73 2.20 -1.79
CA ASP A 91 33.03 2.50 -1.21
C ASP A 91 34.11 1.80 -2.03
N VAL A 92 35.09 2.57 -2.49
CA VAL A 92 36.21 2.09 -3.29
C VAL A 92 37.51 2.48 -2.60
N ALA A 93 38.39 1.50 -2.44
CA ALA A 93 39.73 1.68 -1.89
C ALA A 93 40.77 1.09 -2.85
N GLU A 94 41.78 1.89 -3.16
CA GLU A 94 42.84 1.58 -4.12
C GLU A 94 44.20 1.87 -3.49
N PHE A 95 45.13 0.94 -3.64
CA PHE A 95 46.50 1.07 -3.15
C PHE A 95 47.48 0.45 -4.15
N ASP A 96 48.54 1.18 -4.44
CA ASP A 96 49.67 0.69 -5.22
C ASP A 96 50.75 0.11 -4.29
N THR A 97 51.49 -0.88 -4.78
CA THR A 97 52.65 -1.42 -4.06
C THR A 97 53.73 -0.34 -3.93
N ILE A 98 54.32 -0.23 -2.75
CA ILE A 98 55.52 0.60 -2.53
C ILE A 98 56.82 -0.21 -2.61
N ILE A 99 56.72 -1.54 -2.75
CA ILE A 99 57.88 -2.42 -2.87
C ILE A 99 58.42 -2.42 -4.30
N ASP A 100 59.70 -2.09 -4.43
CA ASP A 100 60.45 -2.22 -5.68
C ASP A 100 60.79 -3.69 -5.97
N GLN A 101 60.19 -4.22 -7.05
CA GLN A 101 60.37 -5.58 -7.53
C GLN A 101 61.45 -5.69 -8.63
N GLY A 102 62.16 -4.60 -8.92
CA GLY A 102 63.14 -4.46 -10.02
C GLY A 102 62.48 -4.02 -11.33
N GLU A 103 63.26 -3.56 -12.31
CA GLU A 103 62.75 -2.94 -13.56
C GLU A 103 61.67 -3.81 -14.27
N ALA A 104 62.03 -5.03 -14.67
CA ALA A 104 61.08 -5.95 -15.30
C ALA A 104 59.98 -6.46 -14.34
N GLY A 105 60.25 -6.50 -13.03
CA GLY A 105 59.30 -6.92 -12.01
C GLY A 105 58.21 -5.87 -11.77
N ASN A 106 58.60 -4.58 -11.78
CA ASN A 106 57.70 -3.45 -11.65
C ASN A 106 56.81 -3.31 -12.90
N ASP A 107 57.39 -3.47 -14.10
CA ASP A 107 56.61 -3.48 -15.35
C ASP A 107 55.55 -4.58 -15.33
N LEU A 108 55.92 -5.79 -14.88
CA LEU A 108 54.99 -6.90 -14.79
C LEU A 108 53.97 -6.74 -13.65
N ALA A 109 54.39 -6.21 -12.50
CA ALA A 109 53.51 -5.93 -11.38
C ALA A 109 52.47 -4.86 -11.72
N ALA A 110 52.84 -3.84 -12.51
CA ALA A 110 51.92 -2.81 -12.99
C ALA A 110 50.78 -3.39 -13.87
N LEU A 111 50.97 -4.57 -14.47
CA LEU A 111 49.93 -5.29 -15.21
C LEU A 111 49.06 -6.18 -14.32
N LEU A 112 49.39 -6.33 -13.03
CA LEU A 112 48.72 -7.20 -12.08
C LEU A 112 48.03 -6.37 -10.99
N THR A 113 46.70 -6.33 -11.03
CA THR A 113 45.88 -5.72 -9.97
C THR A 113 44.99 -6.77 -9.32
N ASP A 114 45.04 -6.87 -7.98
CA ASP A 114 44.09 -7.68 -7.21
C ASP A 114 42.77 -6.91 -7.07
N TRP A 115 41.81 -7.23 -7.94
CA TRP A 115 40.50 -6.59 -7.98
C TRP A 115 39.41 -7.50 -7.41
N VAL A 116 38.80 -7.07 -6.30
CA VAL A 116 37.71 -7.80 -5.63
C VAL A 116 36.50 -6.88 -5.37
N ILE A 117 35.30 -7.42 -5.57
CA ILE A 117 34.05 -6.82 -5.05
C ILE A 117 33.71 -7.55 -3.77
N ASP A 118 33.72 -6.82 -2.66
CA ASP A 118 33.44 -7.34 -1.33
C ASP A 118 31.94 -7.39 -1.02
N PRO A 119 31.55 -8.18 0.00
CA PRO A 119 30.20 -8.14 0.53
C PRO A 119 29.76 -6.70 0.84
N PRO A 120 28.46 -6.39 0.75
CA PRO A 120 27.97 -5.06 1.11
C PRO A 120 28.32 -4.67 2.55
N HIS A 121 28.68 -3.41 2.75
CA HIS A 121 29.06 -2.83 4.05
C HIS A 121 30.18 -3.65 4.72
N ALA A 122 31.24 -3.96 3.97
CA ALA A 122 32.35 -4.82 4.42
C ALA A 122 33.14 -4.21 5.58
N GLY A 123 33.34 -2.89 5.58
CA GLY A 123 33.86 -2.14 6.73
C GLY A 123 32.75 -1.37 7.45
N ASP A 124 32.98 -1.02 8.70
CA ASP A 124 32.04 -0.24 9.52
C ASP A 124 32.02 1.25 9.15
N SER A 125 33.08 1.71 8.50
CA SER A 125 33.24 3.06 7.97
C SER A 125 34.15 3.03 6.74
N ARG A 126 34.20 4.14 6.01
CA ARG A 126 35.13 4.28 4.89
C ARG A 126 36.61 4.14 5.32
N ASP A 127 36.97 4.63 6.50
CA ASP A 127 38.32 4.53 7.03
C ASP A 127 38.67 3.09 7.40
N ASP A 128 37.72 2.38 8.02
CA ASP A 128 37.86 0.95 8.33
C ASP A 128 38.01 0.12 7.05
N TYR A 129 37.15 0.35 6.06
CA TYR A 129 37.23 -0.32 4.76
C TYR A 129 38.56 -0.02 4.02
N THR A 130 39.03 1.22 4.11
CA THR A 130 40.35 1.61 3.61
C THR A 130 41.47 0.86 4.33
N GLY A 131 41.34 0.65 5.65
CA GLY A 131 42.23 -0.18 6.45
C GLY A 131 42.29 -1.64 5.98
N LEU A 132 41.14 -2.26 5.65
CA LEU A 132 41.08 -3.62 5.12
C LEU A 132 41.76 -3.75 3.74
N ALA A 133 41.55 -2.77 2.85
CA ALA A 133 42.23 -2.74 1.56
C ALA A 133 43.75 -2.50 1.73
N LYS A 134 44.16 -1.66 2.69
CA LYS A 134 45.56 -1.47 3.06
C LYS A 134 46.20 -2.77 3.58
N ALA A 135 45.53 -3.48 4.47
CA ALA A 135 46.02 -4.78 4.96
C ALA A 135 46.24 -5.77 3.80
N ARG A 136 45.39 -5.71 2.77
CA ARG A 136 45.53 -6.57 1.59
C ARG A 136 46.78 -6.26 0.77
N ILE A 137 47.09 -4.99 0.47
CA ILE A 137 48.33 -4.66 -0.25
C ILE A 137 49.57 -5.00 0.59
N LEU A 138 49.53 -4.72 1.90
CA LEU A 138 50.64 -5.06 2.82
C LEU A 138 50.89 -6.58 2.88
N ALA A 139 49.85 -7.41 2.74
CA ALA A 139 50.00 -8.87 2.67
C ALA A 139 50.56 -9.38 1.33
N HIS A 140 50.37 -8.63 0.23
CA HIS A 140 51.10 -8.88 -1.02
C HIS A 140 52.56 -8.46 -0.85
N GLU A 141 52.83 -7.26 -0.36
CA GLU A 141 54.19 -6.75 -0.11
C GLU A 141 55.02 -7.64 0.82
N HIS A 142 54.40 -8.22 1.86
CA HIS A 142 55.05 -9.18 2.74
C HIS A 142 55.64 -10.39 1.98
N ARG A 143 55.00 -10.80 0.88
CA ARG A 143 55.41 -11.95 0.06
C ARG A 143 56.43 -11.59 -1.02
N ALA A 144 56.68 -10.30 -1.26
CA ALA A 144 57.51 -9.83 -2.36
C ALA A 144 58.99 -10.19 -2.15
N GLU A 145 59.51 -10.03 -0.93
CA GLU A 145 60.92 -10.26 -0.61
C GLU A 145 61.08 -10.93 0.76
N CYS A 146 61.83 -12.03 0.80
CA CYS A 146 62.32 -12.65 2.03
C CYS A 146 63.76 -13.13 1.87
N MET A 147 64.41 -13.48 2.97
CA MET A 147 65.72 -14.10 2.97
C MET A 147 65.70 -15.37 3.79
N HIS A 148 66.29 -16.43 3.24
CA HIS A 148 66.52 -17.69 3.92
C HIS A 148 67.93 -17.71 4.46
N GLY A 149 68.10 -18.02 5.74
CA GLY A 149 69.40 -18.09 6.37
C GLY A 149 69.65 -19.39 7.12
N ALA A 150 70.92 -19.74 7.27
CA ALA A 150 71.39 -20.76 8.20
C ALA A 150 72.40 -20.12 9.18
N SER A 151 72.33 -20.49 10.45
CA SER A 151 73.24 -19.96 11.47
C SER A 151 73.39 -20.94 12.64
N ASP A 152 74.41 -20.72 13.46
CA ASP A 152 74.59 -21.35 14.79
C ASP A 152 74.23 -20.37 15.93
N VAL A 153 73.60 -19.23 15.62
CA VAL A 153 73.22 -18.18 16.59
C VAL A 153 72.06 -18.62 17.47
N ARG A 154 72.32 -18.72 18.77
CA ARG A 154 71.36 -19.27 19.75
C ARG A 154 70.29 -18.27 20.22
N ASN A 155 70.55 -16.98 20.11
CA ASN A 155 69.74 -15.90 20.67
C ASN A 155 69.08 -15.02 19.60
N LEU A 156 68.57 -15.67 18.53
CA LEU A 156 67.93 -15.02 17.38
C LEU A 156 66.42 -15.30 17.30
N PRO A 157 65.59 -14.92 18.30
CA PRO A 157 64.19 -15.35 18.36
C PRO A 157 63.29 -14.73 17.27
N PRO A 158 62.23 -15.43 16.81
CA PRO A 158 61.21 -14.85 15.96
C PRO A 158 60.55 -13.62 16.59
N GLY A 159 60.14 -12.66 15.75
CA GLY A 159 59.54 -11.41 16.23
C GLY A 159 60.57 -10.42 16.80
N THR A 160 61.85 -10.59 16.47
CA THR A 160 62.92 -9.63 16.79
C THR A 160 63.74 -9.30 15.55
N TRP A 161 64.43 -8.16 15.56
CA TRP A 161 65.28 -7.74 14.44
C TRP A 161 66.77 -7.77 14.77
N PHE A 162 67.60 -8.04 13.78
CA PHE A 162 69.07 -8.08 13.88
C PHE A 162 69.72 -7.43 12.67
N THR A 163 71.03 -7.21 12.75
CA THR A 163 71.83 -6.64 11.64
C THR A 163 72.92 -7.62 11.22
N PRO A 164 72.83 -8.29 10.06
CA PRO A 164 73.96 -9.05 9.52
C PRO A 164 75.11 -8.10 9.13
N SER A 165 76.35 -8.51 9.41
CA SER A 165 77.56 -7.75 9.08
C SER A 165 78.58 -8.62 8.35
N GLY A 166 79.24 -8.10 7.31
CA GLY A 166 80.22 -8.85 6.51
C GLY A 166 79.61 -9.50 5.25
N HIS A 167 78.36 -9.20 4.93
CA HIS A 167 77.71 -9.63 3.70
C HIS A 167 77.77 -8.51 2.65
N ARG A 168 78.57 -8.72 1.58
CA ARG A 168 78.91 -7.71 0.56
C ARG A 168 77.71 -6.89 0.06
N GLU A 169 76.59 -7.54 -0.24
CA GLU A 169 75.40 -6.85 -0.80
C GLU A 169 74.54 -6.13 0.23
N ILE A 170 74.64 -6.49 1.51
CA ILE A 170 73.87 -5.87 2.59
C ILE A 170 74.67 -4.69 3.15
N ASP A 171 75.99 -4.85 3.30
CA ASP A 171 76.89 -3.80 3.79
C ASP A 171 76.94 -2.57 2.88
N ASN A 172 76.58 -2.72 1.60
CA ASN A 172 76.46 -1.62 0.64
C ASN A 172 75.13 -0.86 0.72
N ARG A 173 74.16 -1.33 1.50
CA ARG A 173 72.83 -0.68 1.67
C ARG A 173 72.87 0.41 2.74
N LYS A 174 71.85 1.26 2.79
CA LYS A 174 71.69 2.24 3.88
C LYS A 174 71.55 1.53 5.24
N PRO A 175 71.98 2.14 6.36
CA PRO A 175 71.92 1.49 7.68
C PRO A 175 70.53 0.95 8.07
N GLU A 176 69.46 1.64 7.66
CA GLU A 176 68.07 1.23 7.86
C GLU A 176 67.68 -0.04 7.09
N ASP A 177 68.22 -0.21 5.88
CA ASP A 177 67.97 -1.36 5.00
C ASP A 177 68.80 -2.61 5.34
N ARG A 178 69.72 -2.49 6.32
CA ARG A 178 70.53 -3.60 6.84
C ARG A 178 69.80 -4.37 7.93
N GLN A 179 68.74 -3.83 8.50
CA GLN A 179 68.03 -4.46 9.62
C GLN A 179 67.01 -5.49 9.10
N HIS A 180 67.02 -6.69 9.69
CA HIS A 180 66.16 -7.79 9.27
C HIS A 180 65.39 -8.37 10.46
N ILE A 181 64.09 -8.62 10.29
CA ILE A 181 63.21 -9.25 11.27
C ILE A 181 63.13 -10.75 11.00
N VAL A 182 63.32 -11.55 12.04
CA VAL A 182 63.15 -13.02 11.99
C VAL A 182 61.66 -13.36 12.03
N VAL A 183 61.15 -13.98 10.97
CA VAL A 183 59.72 -14.36 10.85
C VAL A 183 59.50 -15.86 11.06
N ASN A 184 60.50 -16.68 10.78
CA ASN A 184 60.48 -18.11 11.02
C ASN A 184 61.85 -18.56 11.51
N LEU A 185 61.87 -19.51 12.44
CA LEU A 185 63.10 -20.10 12.96
C LEU A 185 62.86 -21.57 13.26
N ARG A 186 63.72 -22.42 12.71
CA ARG A 186 63.75 -23.85 12.97
C ARG A 186 65.08 -24.18 13.61
N HIS A 187 65.03 -24.60 14.87
CA HIS A 187 66.21 -24.99 15.62
C HIS A 187 66.51 -26.46 15.46
N ARG A 188 67.79 -26.79 15.45
CA ARG A 188 68.32 -28.14 15.54
C ARG A 188 69.43 -28.15 16.58
N ALA A 189 69.25 -28.94 17.62
CA ALA A 189 70.26 -29.10 18.68
C ALA A 189 70.57 -30.57 18.87
N VAL A 190 71.85 -30.90 19.00
CA VAL A 190 72.35 -32.23 19.36
C VAL A 190 72.94 -32.15 20.76
N ASN A 191 72.54 -33.07 21.62
CA ASN A 191 73.05 -33.12 23.00
C ASN A 191 74.53 -33.55 23.02
N ASN A 192 75.31 -33.09 24.00
CA ASN A 192 76.71 -33.40 24.18
C ASN A 192 76.96 -34.66 25.03
N PHE A 193 76.06 -35.64 24.96
CA PHE A 193 76.16 -36.83 25.79
C PHE A 193 77.47 -37.62 25.56
N PRO A 194 78.06 -38.21 26.61
CA PRO A 194 79.11 -39.22 26.44
C PRO A 194 78.61 -40.35 25.53
N LYS A 195 79.49 -40.93 24.70
CA LYS A 195 79.15 -41.93 23.67
C LYS A 195 78.22 -43.04 24.17
N ALA A 196 78.50 -43.60 25.34
CA ALA A 196 77.70 -44.66 25.95
C ALA A 196 76.26 -44.21 26.28
N LEU A 197 76.07 -42.98 26.76
CA LEU A 197 74.75 -42.42 27.07
C LEU A 197 74.01 -42.00 25.80
N GLY A 198 74.74 -41.50 24.79
CA GLY A 198 74.18 -41.18 23.47
C GLY A 198 73.63 -42.41 22.75
N GLU A 199 74.36 -43.53 22.75
CA GLU A 199 73.92 -44.80 22.16
C GLU A 199 72.68 -45.37 22.89
N GLN A 200 72.66 -45.30 24.23
CA GLN A 200 71.47 -45.68 25.02
C GLN A 200 70.27 -44.79 24.70
N ALA A 201 70.44 -43.47 24.64
CA ALA A 201 69.38 -42.53 24.32
C ALA A 201 68.84 -42.76 22.89
N GLN A 202 69.72 -42.97 21.90
CA GLN A 202 69.32 -43.30 20.53
C GLN A 202 68.55 -44.62 20.45
N THR A 203 68.97 -45.65 21.21
CA THR A 203 68.24 -46.92 21.29
C THR A 203 66.84 -46.73 21.88
N LEU A 204 66.70 -45.89 22.92
CA LEU A 204 65.41 -45.53 23.50
C LEU A 204 64.54 -44.73 22.53
N PHE A 205 65.09 -43.77 21.80
CA PHE A 205 64.34 -43.03 20.77
C PHE A 205 63.88 -43.94 19.62
N ALA A 206 64.74 -44.85 19.15
CA ALA A 206 64.38 -45.84 18.14
C ALA A 206 63.27 -46.79 18.64
N ALA A 207 63.36 -47.25 19.90
CA ALA A 207 62.33 -48.08 20.54
C ALA A 207 61.01 -47.32 20.73
N SER A 208 61.05 -46.01 20.99
CA SER A 208 59.87 -45.16 21.18
C SER A 208 59.06 -44.92 19.90
N ARG A 209 59.58 -45.32 18.71
CA ARG A 209 59.00 -45.08 17.38
C ARG A 209 58.71 -43.61 17.06
N TRP A 210 59.34 -42.68 17.75
CA TRP A 210 59.24 -41.26 17.40
C TRP A 210 59.92 -41.04 16.05
N GLN A 211 59.15 -40.60 15.05
CA GLN A 211 59.67 -40.26 13.74
C GLN A 211 60.34 -38.88 13.83
N PHE A 212 61.63 -38.84 13.56
CA PHE A 212 62.38 -37.60 13.38
C PHE A 212 62.82 -37.51 11.92
N ASP A 213 62.76 -36.31 11.33
CA ASP A 213 63.31 -36.09 9.99
C ASP A 213 64.81 -36.44 9.99
N PRO A 214 65.30 -37.25 9.04
CA PRO A 214 66.71 -37.61 8.95
C PRO A 214 67.59 -36.37 8.71
N LEU A 215 68.82 -36.41 9.24
CA LEU A 215 69.85 -35.38 9.03
C LEU A 215 70.19 -35.28 7.53
N PRO A 216 70.08 -34.10 6.88
CA PRO A 216 70.97 -33.81 5.75
C PRO A 216 72.41 -33.85 6.29
N LEU A 217 73.19 -34.80 5.80
CA LEU A 217 74.58 -35.03 6.15
C LEU A 217 75.44 -33.82 5.77
N GLY A 218 76.04 -33.16 6.77
CA GLY A 218 77.42 -32.72 6.68
C GLY A 218 78.27 -33.82 7.32
N GLU A 219 79.26 -34.35 6.60
CA GLU A 219 80.09 -35.49 7.06
C GLU A 219 80.92 -35.19 8.33
N ASP A 220 81.00 -33.92 8.74
CA ASP A 220 81.71 -33.53 9.96
C ASP A 220 80.71 -33.18 11.07
N GLY A 221 80.54 -34.09 12.03
CA GLY A 221 79.75 -33.91 13.25
C GLY A 221 80.29 -32.86 14.24
N GLN A 222 80.74 -31.71 13.75
CA GLN A 222 81.36 -30.65 14.54
C GLN A 222 80.36 -29.59 15.04
N SER A 223 79.24 -29.35 14.36
CA SER A 223 78.22 -28.39 14.81
C SER A 223 77.17 -29.04 15.71
N ARG A 224 77.05 -28.56 16.95
CA ARG A 224 76.13 -29.11 17.98
C ARG A 224 74.78 -28.38 18.03
N TYR A 225 74.71 -27.19 17.44
CA TYR A 225 73.49 -26.42 17.30
C TYR A 225 73.51 -25.69 15.97
N GLU A 226 72.42 -25.80 15.23
CA GLU A 226 72.19 -25.09 13.98
C GLU A 226 70.75 -24.62 13.96
N ASN A 227 70.48 -23.56 13.24
CA ASN A 227 69.15 -23.15 12.91
C ASN A 227 69.06 -22.71 11.45
N THR A 228 67.86 -22.87 10.90
CA THR A 228 67.47 -22.22 9.67
C THR A 228 66.41 -21.19 9.99
N PHE A 229 66.51 -20.02 9.40
CA PHE A 229 65.59 -18.93 9.63
C PHE A 229 65.11 -18.31 8.33
N VAL A 230 63.94 -17.70 8.40
CA VAL A 230 63.45 -16.79 7.36
C VAL A 230 63.38 -15.42 7.99
N CYS A 231 63.92 -14.42 7.30
CA CYS A 231 63.81 -13.02 7.70
C CYS A 231 63.34 -12.12 6.56
N VAL A 232 62.84 -10.95 6.92
CA VAL A 232 62.49 -9.87 5.99
C VAL A 232 63.16 -8.58 6.45
N ARG A 233 63.34 -7.60 5.55
CA ARG A 233 63.85 -6.28 5.96
C ARG A 233 62.90 -5.64 6.98
N ARG A 234 63.43 -4.91 7.97
CA ARG A 234 62.64 -4.37 9.10
C ARG A 234 61.45 -3.48 8.70
N GLY A 235 61.55 -2.78 7.58
CA GLY A 235 60.47 -1.95 7.03
C GLY A 235 59.41 -2.71 6.21
N VAL A 236 59.61 -4.00 5.93
CA VAL A 236 58.63 -4.81 5.17
C VAL A 236 57.46 -5.16 6.09
N PRO A 237 56.20 -4.98 5.64
CA PRO A 237 55.05 -5.38 6.43
C PRO A 237 55.07 -6.89 6.73
N LEU A 238 54.55 -7.26 7.90
CA LEU A 238 54.35 -8.65 8.32
C LEU A 238 52.89 -9.07 8.27
N THR A 239 52.10 -8.33 7.49
CA THR A 239 50.66 -8.50 7.41
C THR A 239 50.32 -9.89 6.84
N PRO A 240 49.56 -10.71 7.57
CA PRO A 240 49.21 -12.04 7.09
C PRO A 240 48.19 -11.97 5.95
N ALA A 241 48.27 -12.92 5.01
CA ALA A 241 47.26 -13.03 3.96
C ALA A 241 45.91 -13.49 4.51
N PHE A 242 44.84 -12.88 3.98
CA PHE A 242 43.44 -13.21 4.24
C PHE A 242 42.70 -13.47 2.92
N ASP A 243 42.09 -14.64 2.77
CA ASP A 243 41.22 -15.00 1.64
C ASP A 243 39.82 -15.36 2.15
N PRO A 244 38.78 -14.55 1.84
CA PRO A 244 37.41 -14.82 2.25
C PRO A 244 36.91 -16.24 1.92
N ARG A 245 37.42 -16.86 0.86
CA ARG A 245 36.98 -18.20 0.41
C ARG A 245 37.50 -19.34 1.29
N ILE A 246 38.54 -19.09 2.07
CA ILE A 246 39.24 -20.11 2.87
C ILE A 246 39.21 -19.76 4.35
N ASP A 247 39.36 -18.47 4.68
CA ASP A 247 39.43 -18.00 6.07
C ASP A 247 38.05 -17.74 6.68
N PHE A 248 36.99 -17.52 5.88
CA PHE A 248 35.62 -17.55 6.41
C PHE A 248 35.17 -18.99 6.65
N PRO A 249 34.44 -19.24 7.76
CA PRO A 249 33.77 -20.51 7.93
C PRO A 249 32.71 -20.69 6.83
N PRO A 250 32.52 -21.91 6.31
CA PRO A 250 31.42 -22.17 5.39
C PRO A 250 30.09 -21.91 6.09
N VAL A 251 29.23 -21.13 5.45
CA VAL A 251 27.90 -20.78 5.97
C VAL A 251 26.81 -21.23 5.01
N GLU A 252 26.01 -22.18 5.46
CA GLU A 252 24.80 -22.61 4.76
C GLU A 252 23.59 -21.79 5.26
N PRO A 253 22.53 -21.65 4.45
CA PRO A 253 21.29 -21.07 4.92
C PRO A 253 20.72 -21.83 6.12
N PHE A 254 20.19 -21.11 7.12
CA PHE A 254 19.63 -21.71 8.33
C PHE A 254 18.37 -20.97 8.80
N SER A 255 17.54 -21.62 9.61
CA SER A 255 16.33 -21.02 10.20
C SER A 255 16.65 -20.16 11.42
N ALA A 256 15.99 -19.01 11.54
CA ALA A 256 15.99 -18.18 12.73
C ALA A 256 14.56 -17.76 13.11
N TRP A 257 14.35 -17.32 14.35
CA TRP A 257 13.05 -16.79 14.79
C TRP A 257 13.09 -15.28 14.91
N VAL A 258 12.06 -14.62 14.42
CA VAL A 258 11.90 -13.18 14.57
C VAL A 258 11.65 -12.84 16.03
N VAL A 259 12.35 -11.84 16.55
CA VAL A 259 12.21 -11.34 17.93
C VAL A 259 11.82 -9.86 17.92
N ALA A 260 11.06 -9.46 18.92
CA ALA A 260 10.60 -8.08 19.11
C ALA A 260 10.91 -7.58 20.53
N GLY A 261 10.67 -6.28 20.76
CA GLY A 261 10.68 -5.70 22.10
C GLY A 261 9.58 -6.27 23.00
N GLN A 262 9.62 -5.97 24.30
CA GLN A 262 8.58 -6.45 25.22
C GLN A 262 7.21 -5.85 24.85
N GLY A 263 6.23 -6.71 24.62
CA GLY A 263 4.84 -6.33 24.32
C GLY A 263 4.60 -5.92 22.86
N GLU A 264 5.59 -6.05 21.98
CA GLU A 264 5.49 -5.67 20.57
C GLU A 264 5.40 -6.91 19.67
N SER A 265 4.49 -6.91 18.69
CA SER A 265 4.35 -8.02 17.73
C SER A 265 5.15 -7.84 16.43
N VAL A 266 5.53 -6.60 16.08
CA VAL A 266 6.31 -6.25 14.88
C VAL A 266 7.42 -5.29 15.31
N HIS A 267 8.69 -5.63 15.11
CA HIS A 267 9.83 -4.78 15.47
C HIS A 267 10.74 -4.55 14.26
N CYS A 268 10.80 -3.31 13.77
CA CYS A 268 11.65 -2.92 12.65
C CYS A 268 12.23 -1.51 12.79
N ASP A 269 13.21 -1.18 11.96
CA ASP A 269 13.75 0.19 11.82
C ASP A 269 13.30 0.88 10.53
N GLU A 270 13.84 2.07 10.25
CA GLU A 270 13.49 2.88 9.07
C GLU A 270 13.78 2.22 7.71
N TYR A 271 14.57 1.15 7.68
CA TYR A 271 14.90 0.37 6.49
C TYR A 271 14.07 -0.92 6.38
N GLY A 272 13.12 -1.16 7.30
CA GLY A 272 12.36 -2.40 7.37
C GLY A 272 13.20 -3.61 7.78
N ARG A 273 14.37 -3.39 8.42
CA ARG A 273 15.19 -4.48 8.95
C ARG A 273 14.54 -5.03 10.22
N ILE A 274 14.73 -6.32 10.47
CA ILE A 274 14.18 -6.99 11.66
C ILE A 274 15.32 -7.56 12.52
N LYS A 275 14.97 -8.05 13.70
CA LYS A 275 15.89 -8.79 14.57
C LYS A 275 15.46 -10.24 14.72
N VAL A 276 16.43 -11.11 14.87
CA VAL A 276 16.24 -12.55 14.91
C VAL A 276 17.02 -13.18 16.06
N GLN A 277 16.55 -14.34 16.50
CA GLN A 277 17.28 -15.23 17.38
C GLN A 277 17.71 -16.47 16.59
N ILE A 278 18.99 -16.81 16.70
CA ILE A 278 19.56 -18.00 16.08
C ILE A 278 19.34 -19.20 17.03
N PRO A 279 18.63 -20.26 16.60
CA PRO A 279 18.47 -21.47 17.39
C PRO A 279 19.79 -22.15 17.73
N GLY A 280 19.84 -22.83 18.88
CA GLY A 280 20.89 -23.80 19.18
C GLY A 280 22.25 -23.22 19.61
N LEU A 281 22.35 -21.89 19.75
CA LEU A 281 23.52 -21.26 20.36
C LEU A 281 23.64 -21.64 21.85
N HIS A 282 24.88 -21.89 22.30
CA HIS A 282 25.14 -22.35 23.66
C HIS A 282 25.20 -21.16 24.63
N PRO A 283 24.34 -21.05 25.66
CA PRO A 283 24.28 -19.88 26.54
C PRO A 283 25.61 -19.50 27.20
N ASP A 284 26.45 -20.49 27.56
CA ASP A 284 27.75 -20.25 28.19
C ASP A 284 28.71 -19.46 27.28
N ASP A 285 28.63 -19.66 25.96
CA ASP A 285 29.46 -18.91 24.99
C ASP A 285 29.07 -17.42 24.96
N HIS A 286 27.85 -17.09 25.40
CA HIS A 286 27.29 -15.74 25.41
C HIS A 286 27.26 -15.11 26.82
N ALA A 287 27.77 -15.79 27.85
CA ALA A 287 27.82 -15.27 29.21
C ALA A 287 28.61 -13.95 29.31
N HIS A 288 29.70 -13.85 28.56
CA HIS A 288 30.53 -12.63 28.47
C HIS A 288 29.76 -11.40 27.93
N ALA A 289 28.67 -11.63 27.20
CA ALA A 289 27.81 -10.61 26.60
C ALA A 289 26.43 -10.55 27.28
N GLN A 290 26.32 -10.94 28.55
CA GLN A 290 25.05 -10.92 29.31
C GLN A 290 23.92 -11.72 28.63
N GLY A 291 24.26 -12.81 27.95
CA GLY A 291 23.30 -13.69 27.25
C GLY A 291 22.86 -13.19 25.87
N THR A 292 23.37 -12.05 25.39
CA THR A 292 23.14 -11.53 24.02
C THR A 292 23.43 -12.62 22.98
N GLY A 293 22.42 -13.02 22.22
CA GLY A 293 22.47 -14.11 21.24
C GLY A 293 21.61 -15.31 21.63
N THR A 294 21.28 -15.43 22.92
CA THR A 294 20.50 -16.56 23.50
C THR A 294 19.35 -16.08 24.40
N SER A 295 19.07 -14.79 24.46
CA SER A 295 18.13 -14.19 25.42
C SER A 295 16.65 -14.30 25.03
N GLY A 296 16.34 -14.60 23.77
CA GLY A 296 15.00 -14.54 23.20
C GLY A 296 14.48 -13.12 22.97
N THR A 297 15.37 -12.12 22.91
CA THR A 297 15.01 -10.70 22.82
C THR A 297 15.66 -10.00 21.63
N ALA A 298 15.23 -8.78 21.34
CA ALA A 298 15.84 -7.89 20.35
C ALA A 298 17.34 -7.54 20.61
N ARG A 299 18.03 -8.18 21.55
CA ARG A 299 19.49 -8.10 21.70
C ARG A 299 20.21 -9.21 20.94
N ASP A 300 19.52 -10.26 20.53
CA ASP A 300 20.17 -11.48 20.02
C ASP A 300 20.80 -11.35 18.63
N SER A 301 20.45 -10.32 17.87
CA SER A 301 21.09 -10.03 16.59
C SER A 301 21.25 -8.53 16.34
N ALA A 302 22.14 -8.21 15.41
CA ALA A 302 22.09 -6.94 14.69
C ALA A 302 20.81 -6.84 13.84
N TRP A 303 20.58 -5.67 13.25
CA TRP A 303 19.50 -5.47 12.28
C TRP A 303 19.78 -6.25 10.99
N VAL A 304 18.87 -7.15 10.62
CA VAL A 304 18.97 -8.02 9.45
C VAL A 304 17.99 -7.55 8.38
N ARG A 305 18.49 -7.36 7.15
CA ARG A 305 17.64 -6.94 6.01
C ARG A 305 16.69 -8.07 5.60
N LEU A 306 15.52 -7.68 5.14
CA LEU A 306 14.51 -8.57 4.57
C LEU A 306 14.53 -8.50 3.04
N LEU A 307 14.58 -9.65 2.38
CA LEU A 307 14.33 -9.76 0.96
C LEU A 307 12.85 -9.49 0.68
N SER A 308 12.57 -8.43 -0.06
CA SER A 308 11.23 -8.15 -0.59
C SER A 308 11.13 -8.61 -2.06
N PRO A 309 10.03 -9.26 -2.47
CA PRO A 309 9.77 -9.61 -3.87
C PRO A 309 9.76 -8.41 -4.83
N TRP A 310 9.43 -7.21 -4.34
CA TRP A 310 9.40 -5.99 -5.15
C TRP A 310 9.72 -4.78 -4.26
N ALA A 311 10.86 -4.13 -4.51
CA ALA A 311 11.28 -2.95 -3.78
C ALA A 311 11.77 -1.86 -4.75
N GLY A 312 11.08 -0.72 -4.75
CA GLY A 312 11.45 0.49 -5.48
C GLY A 312 11.47 1.73 -4.57
N PRO A 313 11.81 2.92 -5.10
CA PRO A 313 11.80 4.15 -4.30
C PRO A 313 10.39 4.47 -3.78
N ASN A 314 10.17 4.28 -2.48
CA ASN A 314 8.89 4.50 -1.77
C ASN A 314 7.68 3.73 -2.32
N HIS A 315 7.90 2.58 -2.98
CA HIS A 315 6.83 1.68 -3.42
C HIS A 315 7.34 0.24 -3.53
N GLY A 316 6.46 -0.75 -3.34
CA GLY A 316 6.84 -2.15 -3.37
C GLY A 316 5.90 -3.04 -2.56
N LEU A 317 6.40 -4.20 -2.15
CA LEU A 317 5.73 -5.15 -1.27
C LEU A 317 6.45 -5.20 0.08
N ASP A 318 5.85 -4.61 1.11
CA ASP A 318 6.41 -4.58 2.46
C ASP A 318 5.57 -5.46 3.39
N MET A 319 6.05 -6.67 3.64
CA MET A 319 5.43 -7.64 4.55
C MET A 319 6.39 -7.97 5.69
N LEU A 320 6.37 -7.16 6.74
CA LEU A 320 7.24 -7.32 7.90
C LEU A 320 6.88 -8.60 8.69
N PRO A 321 7.84 -9.53 8.88
CA PRO A 321 7.65 -10.68 9.74
C PRO A 321 7.38 -10.26 11.20
N ARG A 322 6.54 -11.03 11.88
CA ARG A 322 6.16 -10.80 13.28
C ARG A 322 6.99 -11.66 14.22
N ALA A 323 7.10 -11.25 15.47
CA ALA A 323 7.74 -12.04 16.52
C ALA A 323 7.21 -13.48 16.55
N GLY A 324 8.12 -14.46 16.62
CA GLY A 324 7.82 -15.89 16.58
C GLY A 324 7.68 -16.49 15.17
N MET A 325 7.66 -15.69 14.10
CA MET A 325 7.75 -16.22 12.73
C MET A 325 9.13 -16.82 12.49
N GLU A 326 9.17 -17.93 11.74
CA GLU A 326 10.41 -18.56 11.31
C GLU A 326 10.85 -17.96 9.97
N VAL A 327 12.11 -17.57 9.89
CA VAL A 327 12.73 -16.96 8.72
C VAL A 327 13.96 -17.75 8.29
N LEU A 328 14.21 -17.78 6.98
CA LEU A 328 15.42 -18.37 6.42
C LEU A 328 16.50 -17.28 6.30
N ILE A 329 17.66 -17.51 6.89
CA ILE A 329 18.82 -16.62 6.85
C ILE A 329 19.79 -17.08 5.77
N GLY A 330 20.23 -16.15 4.92
CA GLY A 330 21.37 -16.28 4.03
C GLY A 330 22.49 -15.30 4.40
N HIS A 331 23.63 -15.41 3.71
CA HIS A 331 24.83 -14.61 3.98
C HIS A 331 25.35 -13.98 2.70
N LEU A 332 25.47 -12.66 2.67
CA LEU A 332 25.93 -11.93 1.49
C LEU A 332 27.43 -12.16 1.29
N GLY A 333 27.81 -12.64 0.11
CA GLY A 333 29.21 -12.93 -0.25
C GLY A 333 29.87 -14.03 0.60
N GLY A 334 29.07 -14.89 1.26
CA GLY A 334 29.57 -15.96 2.12
C GLY A 334 30.14 -15.49 3.46
N ASP A 335 29.90 -14.23 3.84
CA ASP A 335 30.36 -13.67 5.11
C ASP A 335 29.35 -14.00 6.23
N PRO A 336 29.71 -14.78 7.26
CA PRO A 336 28.83 -15.07 8.40
C PRO A 336 28.28 -13.82 9.10
N ASP A 337 28.97 -12.70 8.99
CA ASP A 337 28.62 -11.45 9.66
C ASP A 337 27.65 -10.58 8.81
N LYS A 338 27.31 -11.01 7.58
CA LYS A 338 26.42 -10.30 6.63
C LYS A 338 25.11 -11.05 6.37
N MET A 339 24.35 -11.29 7.44
CA MET A 339 23.05 -11.96 7.37
C MET A 339 22.02 -11.17 6.55
N ILE A 340 21.16 -11.90 5.83
CA ILE A 340 19.96 -11.40 5.15
C ILE A 340 18.82 -12.42 5.28
N VAL A 341 17.60 -11.96 5.56
CA VAL A 341 16.41 -12.82 5.55
C VAL A 341 15.98 -13.04 4.10
N LEU A 342 15.94 -14.29 3.66
CA LEU A 342 15.53 -14.69 2.31
C LEU A 342 14.01 -14.83 2.16
N GLY A 343 13.31 -15.12 3.26
CA GLY A 343 11.87 -15.31 3.29
C GLY A 343 11.39 -15.90 4.60
N THR A 344 10.08 -16.07 4.72
CA THR A 344 9.43 -16.75 5.84
C THR A 344 9.06 -18.17 5.45
N VAL A 345 9.10 -19.08 6.42
CA VAL A 345 8.73 -20.49 6.21
C VAL A 345 7.60 -20.89 7.14
N HIS A 346 6.70 -21.75 6.64
CA HIS A 346 5.67 -22.36 7.46
C HIS A 346 6.24 -23.56 8.22
N GLY A 347 5.75 -23.76 9.44
CA GLY A 347 6.20 -24.83 10.34
C GLY A 347 5.15 -25.21 11.37
N GLY A 348 5.54 -25.97 12.38
CA GLY A 348 4.66 -26.46 13.45
C GLY A 348 3.76 -25.38 14.07
N PRO A 349 4.34 -24.32 14.68
CA PRO A 349 3.57 -23.21 15.25
C PRO A 349 3.02 -22.25 14.18
N ASN A 350 3.70 -22.11 13.05
CA ASN A 350 3.37 -21.17 11.97
C ASN A 350 2.79 -21.90 10.75
N ARG A 351 1.59 -22.47 10.90
CA ARG A 351 0.94 -23.23 9.83
C ARG A 351 0.56 -22.35 8.62
N PRO A 352 0.41 -22.93 7.41
CA PRO A 352 -0.09 -22.21 6.25
C PRO A 352 -1.43 -21.51 6.50
N ALA A 353 -1.66 -20.41 5.77
CA ALA A 353 -2.85 -19.58 5.93
C ALA A 353 -4.17 -20.38 5.77
N THR A 354 -5.11 -20.13 6.69
CA THR A 354 -6.48 -20.65 6.63
C THR A 354 -7.44 -19.58 6.12
N PHE A 355 -7.75 -19.62 4.83
CA PHE A 355 -8.64 -18.64 4.21
C PHE A 355 -10.08 -18.79 4.72
N SER A 356 -10.73 -17.65 4.99
CA SER A 356 -12.10 -17.58 5.54
C SER A 356 -12.26 -18.23 6.93
N GLY A 357 -11.16 -18.46 7.65
CA GLY A 357 -11.15 -18.90 9.05
C GLY A 357 -11.52 -20.37 9.29
N VAL A 358 -11.79 -21.14 8.25
CA VAL A 358 -12.12 -22.58 8.34
C VAL A 358 -11.40 -23.39 7.27
N GLY A 359 -11.31 -24.69 7.51
CA GLY A 359 -10.53 -25.60 6.66
C GLY A 359 -9.02 -25.37 6.79
N SER A 360 -8.25 -26.29 6.24
CA SER A 360 -6.79 -26.24 6.26
C SER A 360 -6.23 -27.11 5.13
N LEU A 361 -4.92 -27.01 4.90
CA LEU A 361 -4.22 -27.96 4.05
C LEU A 361 -4.11 -29.33 4.76
N PRO A 362 -4.15 -30.45 4.01
CA PRO A 362 -4.22 -30.55 2.55
C PRO A 362 -5.65 -30.45 1.97
N GLY A 363 -6.67 -30.31 2.81
CA GLY A 363 -8.08 -30.30 2.39
C GLY A 363 -8.42 -29.20 1.39
N ASN A 364 -7.99 -27.96 1.66
CA ASN A 364 -8.27 -26.80 0.81
C ASN A 364 -7.13 -26.49 -0.19
N LYS A 365 -6.52 -27.51 -0.78
CA LYS A 365 -5.35 -27.39 -1.67
C LYS A 365 -5.54 -26.57 -2.95
N HIS A 366 -6.79 -26.28 -3.37
CA HIS A 366 -7.09 -25.44 -4.53
C HIS A 366 -7.41 -23.98 -4.13
N VAL A 367 -7.27 -23.63 -2.85
CA VAL A 367 -7.49 -22.28 -2.36
C VAL A 367 -6.14 -21.60 -2.12
N THR A 368 -5.94 -20.44 -2.73
CA THR A 368 -4.68 -19.68 -2.68
C THR A 368 -4.95 -18.21 -2.39
N GLY A 369 -3.90 -17.45 -2.07
CA GLY A 369 -3.99 -15.99 -1.90
C GLY A 369 -3.17 -15.43 -0.75
N ILE A 370 -3.57 -14.26 -0.27
CA ILE A 370 -2.92 -13.50 0.79
C ILE A 370 -3.92 -13.33 1.93
N LYS A 371 -3.51 -13.66 3.16
CA LYS A 371 -4.28 -13.39 4.38
C LYS A 371 -3.40 -12.65 5.38
N THR A 372 -3.83 -11.48 5.79
CA THR A 372 -3.19 -10.70 6.85
C THR A 372 -3.85 -11.01 8.19
N GLN A 373 -3.28 -10.54 9.29
CA GLN A 373 -3.92 -10.60 10.60
C GLN A 373 -3.88 -9.20 11.21
N GLU A 374 -4.92 -8.84 11.96
CA GLU A 374 -4.91 -7.66 12.81
C GLU A 374 -3.72 -7.69 13.78
N ILE A 375 -3.17 -6.53 14.12
CA ILE A 375 -2.14 -6.40 15.15
C ILE A 375 -2.86 -6.43 16.50
N ASP A 376 -2.41 -7.30 17.40
CA ASP A 376 -2.97 -7.48 18.74
C ASP A 376 -4.49 -7.78 18.76
N GLY A 377 -4.99 -8.39 17.69
CA GLY A 377 -6.39 -8.75 17.51
C GLY A 377 -6.60 -10.05 16.71
N THR A 378 -7.88 -10.39 16.50
CA THR A 378 -8.29 -11.61 15.79
C THR A 378 -8.83 -11.35 14.39
N GLY A 379 -8.99 -10.08 14.00
CA GLY A 379 -9.42 -9.70 12.67
C GLY A 379 -8.40 -10.08 11.59
N PHE A 380 -8.85 -10.06 10.34
CA PHE A 380 -8.00 -10.29 9.18
C PHE A 380 -8.54 -9.60 7.93
N GLY A 381 -7.62 -9.27 7.02
CA GLY A 381 -7.92 -9.03 5.61
C GLY A 381 -7.51 -10.24 4.78
N GLN A 382 -8.19 -10.49 3.67
CA GLN A 382 -7.75 -11.51 2.72
C GLN A 382 -8.08 -11.18 1.27
N LEU A 383 -7.17 -11.57 0.38
CA LEU A 383 -7.40 -11.77 -1.04
C LEU A 383 -7.31 -13.28 -1.27
N ARG A 384 -8.39 -13.92 -1.71
CA ARG A 384 -8.49 -15.37 -1.85
C ARG A 384 -8.93 -15.73 -3.27
N PHE A 385 -8.28 -16.71 -3.86
CA PHE A 385 -8.66 -17.37 -5.10
C PHE A 385 -9.02 -18.83 -4.79
N ASP A 386 -10.09 -19.33 -5.39
CA ASP A 386 -10.51 -20.73 -5.30
C ASP A 386 -10.55 -21.29 -6.71
N ASP A 387 -9.59 -22.14 -7.04
CA ASP A 387 -9.41 -22.76 -8.37
C ASP A 387 -10.06 -24.15 -8.45
N THR A 388 -11.00 -24.44 -7.56
CA THR A 388 -11.76 -25.69 -7.62
C THR A 388 -12.51 -25.78 -8.95
N SER A 389 -12.31 -26.88 -9.69
CA SER A 389 -12.87 -27.08 -11.02
C SER A 389 -14.38 -26.84 -11.07
N GLY A 390 -14.82 -26.01 -12.02
CA GLY A 390 -16.23 -25.61 -12.18
C GLY A 390 -16.76 -24.67 -11.10
N LYS A 391 -15.93 -24.25 -10.14
CA LYS A 391 -16.30 -23.39 -9.00
C LYS A 391 -15.27 -22.27 -8.77
N VAL A 392 -14.71 -21.74 -9.86
CA VAL A 392 -13.69 -20.68 -9.80
C VAL A 392 -14.28 -19.43 -9.17
N SER A 393 -13.61 -18.90 -8.15
CA SER A 393 -14.03 -17.65 -7.49
C SER A 393 -12.87 -16.84 -6.94
N SER A 394 -13.11 -15.54 -6.78
CA SER A 394 -12.19 -14.59 -6.15
C SER A 394 -12.91 -13.82 -5.05
N GLN A 395 -12.23 -13.57 -3.95
CA GLN A 395 -12.75 -12.81 -2.82
C GLN A 395 -11.73 -11.82 -2.30
N LEU A 396 -12.16 -10.56 -2.12
CA LEU A 396 -11.48 -9.58 -1.29
C LEU A 396 -12.36 -9.33 -0.06
N ALA A 397 -11.86 -9.63 1.14
CA ALA A 397 -12.64 -9.55 2.36
C ALA A 397 -11.86 -8.94 3.53
N SER A 398 -12.60 -8.24 4.40
CA SER A 398 -12.16 -7.77 5.70
C SER A 398 -13.14 -8.23 6.76
N THR A 399 -12.62 -8.73 7.89
CA THR A 399 -13.47 -9.02 9.06
C THR A 399 -14.15 -7.77 9.61
N HIS A 400 -13.60 -6.58 9.35
CA HIS A 400 -14.20 -5.31 9.77
C HIS A 400 -15.56 -5.12 9.06
N ALA A 401 -16.62 -5.09 9.87
CA ALA A 401 -18.01 -5.10 9.43
C ALA A 401 -18.41 -6.26 8.48
N GLY A 402 -17.59 -7.32 8.37
CA GLY A 402 -17.79 -8.39 7.39
C GLY A 402 -17.92 -7.84 5.96
N THR A 403 -17.01 -6.96 5.57
CA THR A 403 -17.03 -6.29 4.26
C THR A 403 -16.32 -7.16 3.23
N GLU A 404 -17.00 -7.52 2.15
CA GLU A 404 -16.46 -8.41 1.13
C GLU A 404 -16.95 -8.06 -0.30
N LEU A 405 -16.05 -8.26 -1.26
CA LEU A 405 -16.32 -8.34 -2.69
C LEU A 405 -16.06 -9.77 -3.14
N ASN A 406 -17.11 -10.45 -3.60
CA ASN A 406 -17.07 -11.83 -4.06
C ASN A 406 -17.38 -11.89 -5.56
N LEU A 407 -16.59 -12.65 -6.32
CA LEU A 407 -16.69 -12.78 -7.77
C LEU A 407 -16.65 -14.25 -8.20
N GLY A 408 -17.44 -14.62 -9.19
CA GLY A 408 -17.48 -15.97 -9.78
C GLY A 408 -18.47 -16.89 -9.08
N TYR A 409 -18.05 -18.13 -8.79
CA TYR A 409 -18.90 -19.14 -8.16
C TYR A 409 -18.89 -19.00 -6.62
N LEU A 410 -19.96 -18.41 -6.07
CA LEU A 410 -20.03 -18.05 -4.67
C LEU A 410 -20.38 -19.27 -3.81
N THR A 411 -19.51 -19.60 -2.87
CA THR A 411 -19.69 -20.70 -1.92
C THR A 411 -19.56 -20.22 -0.49
N HIS A 412 -20.15 -20.98 0.43
CA HIS A 412 -19.72 -20.92 1.83
C HIS A 412 -18.25 -21.34 1.96
N PRO A 413 -17.53 -20.95 3.03
CA PRO A 413 -16.14 -21.35 3.22
C PRO A 413 -15.92 -22.86 3.11
N ARG A 414 -14.89 -23.27 2.34
CA ARG A 414 -14.57 -24.68 2.12
C ARG A 414 -13.98 -25.34 3.36
N THR A 415 -14.42 -26.55 3.65
CA THR A 415 -13.81 -27.46 4.63
C THR A 415 -13.51 -28.77 3.94
N ASN A 416 -12.25 -29.21 3.97
CA ASN A 416 -11.77 -30.42 3.31
C ASN A 416 -12.11 -30.45 1.80
N GLY A 417 -11.99 -29.32 1.12
CA GLY A 417 -12.27 -29.20 -0.32
C GLY A 417 -13.76 -29.07 -0.68
N HIS A 418 -14.66 -29.28 0.28
CA HIS A 418 -16.11 -29.20 0.07
C HIS A 418 -16.67 -27.88 0.59
N ALA A 419 -17.62 -27.32 -0.15
CA ALA A 419 -18.43 -26.18 0.27
C ALA A 419 -19.85 -26.30 -0.26
N LYS A 420 -20.79 -25.68 0.46
CA LYS A 420 -22.17 -25.50 0.03
C LYS A 420 -22.27 -24.28 -0.89
N ASP A 421 -23.04 -24.43 -1.95
CA ASP A 421 -23.27 -23.39 -2.95
C ASP A 421 -24.11 -22.24 -2.36
N ARG A 422 -23.81 -21.01 -2.78
CA ARG A 422 -24.44 -19.79 -2.27
C ARG A 422 -25.01 -18.90 -3.39
N GLY A 423 -24.35 -18.87 -4.55
CA GLY A 423 -24.80 -18.10 -5.72
C GLY A 423 -23.71 -18.01 -6.78
N GLU A 424 -23.96 -17.22 -7.82
CA GLU A 424 -23.01 -16.98 -8.92
C GLU A 424 -23.06 -15.51 -9.32
N GLY A 425 -21.94 -14.97 -9.81
CA GLY A 425 -21.83 -13.60 -10.31
C GLY A 425 -20.94 -12.71 -9.45
N ALA A 426 -21.44 -11.53 -9.08
CA ALA A 426 -20.71 -10.57 -8.26
C ALA A 426 -21.56 -10.13 -7.07
N GLU A 427 -20.93 -10.03 -5.90
CA GLU A 427 -21.59 -9.58 -4.68
C GLU A 427 -20.67 -8.63 -3.91
N LEU A 428 -21.21 -7.47 -3.54
CA LEU A 428 -20.63 -6.56 -2.57
C LEU A 428 -21.51 -6.61 -1.31
N ALA A 429 -20.93 -7.05 -0.18
CA ALA A 429 -21.64 -7.18 1.08
C ALA A 429 -20.88 -6.48 2.22
N THR A 430 -21.62 -5.84 3.13
CA THR A 430 -21.09 -5.27 4.37
C THR A 430 -22.20 -5.10 5.40
N ARG A 431 -21.86 -5.14 6.69
CA ARG A 431 -22.77 -4.76 7.80
C ARG A 431 -22.70 -3.28 8.14
N ALA A 432 -21.79 -2.53 7.51
CA ALA A 432 -21.65 -1.08 7.66
C ALA A 432 -22.32 -0.34 6.49
N ALA A 433 -22.17 0.98 6.43
CA ALA A 433 -22.62 1.77 5.29
C ALA A 433 -21.79 1.44 4.03
N ALA A 434 -22.45 1.36 2.88
CA ALA A 434 -21.83 1.21 1.57
C ALA A 434 -22.23 2.36 0.65
N VAL A 435 -21.27 2.85 -0.14
CA VAL A 435 -21.49 3.91 -1.13
C VAL A 435 -20.86 3.48 -2.44
N VAL A 436 -21.64 3.49 -3.52
CA VAL A 436 -21.14 3.40 -4.90
C VAL A 436 -21.24 4.80 -5.51
N ARG A 437 -20.09 5.42 -5.79
CA ARG A 437 -20.01 6.79 -6.32
C ARG A 437 -19.25 6.79 -7.64
N ALA A 438 -19.88 7.35 -8.68
CA ALA A 438 -19.27 7.56 -9.98
C ALA A 438 -19.55 8.99 -10.45
N LEU A 439 -18.52 9.84 -10.46
CA LEU A 439 -18.64 11.26 -10.80
C LEU A 439 -19.09 11.51 -12.24
N GLN A 440 -18.97 10.50 -13.10
CA GLN A 440 -19.34 10.59 -14.52
C GLN A 440 -20.65 9.86 -14.81
N GLY A 441 -21.36 9.41 -13.77
CA GLY A 441 -22.62 8.66 -13.85
C GLY A 441 -22.47 7.18 -13.53
N LEU A 442 -23.60 6.52 -13.27
CA LEU A 442 -23.71 5.10 -12.88
C LEU A 442 -24.77 4.41 -13.74
N MET A 443 -24.43 3.26 -14.35
CA MET A 443 -25.37 2.46 -15.14
C MET A 443 -25.60 1.10 -14.49
N LEU A 444 -26.86 0.78 -14.20
CA LEU A 444 -27.29 -0.50 -13.59
C LEU A 444 -28.22 -1.22 -14.56
N THR A 445 -27.76 -2.30 -15.19
CA THR A 445 -28.47 -2.95 -16.29
C THR A 445 -28.45 -4.47 -16.21
N THR A 446 -29.54 -5.11 -16.65
CA THR A 446 -29.62 -6.57 -16.85
C THR A 446 -29.60 -6.96 -18.33
N PHE A 447 -29.41 -6.01 -19.25
CA PHE A 447 -29.33 -6.29 -20.67
C PHE A 447 -28.00 -6.99 -20.99
N ALA A 448 -28.06 -7.99 -21.87
CA ALA A 448 -26.87 -8.64 -22.39
C ALA A 448 -26.20 -7.75 -23.45
N PHE A 449 -24.87 -7.79 -23.52
CA PHE A 449 -24.07 -7.10 -24.51
C PHE A 449 -23.02 -8.06 -25.07
N ASP A 450 -22.98 -8.23 -26.39
CA ASP A 450 -21.97 -9.04 -27.07
C ASP A 450 -20.73 -8.19 -27.32
N ALA A 451 -19.62 -8.49 -26.64
CA ALA A 451 -18.31 -7.82 -26.80
C ALA A 451 -18.35 -6.27 -26.90
N GLY A 452 -19.37 -5.64 -26.29
CA GLY A 452 -19.59 -4.20 -26.31
C GLY A 452 -18.65 -3.43 -25.38
N HIS A 453 -18.58 -2.12 -25.57
CA HIS A 453 -17.86 -1.24 -24.64
C HIS A 453 -18.59 -1.16 -23.28
N GLN A 454 -17.89 -0.74 -22.23
CA GLN A 454 -18.41 -0.70 -20.84
C GLN A 454 -19.77 0.01 -20.69
N LEU A 455 -20.02 1.08 -21.46
CA LEU A 455 -21.24 1.90 -21.39
C LEU A 455 -22.20 1.64 -22.56
N ASP A 456 -22.19 0.44 -23.14
CA ASP A 456 -23.19 0.05 -24.12
C ASP A 456 -24.60 0.12 -23.50
N ARG A 457 -25.53 0.72 -24.25
CA ARG A 457 -26.83 1.19 -23.76
C ARG A 457 -27.86 1.29 -24.87
N ASP A 458 -27.67 0.61 -25.98
CA ASP A 458 -28.62 0.63 -27.11
C ASP A 458 -30.03 0.22 -26.69
N HIS A 459 -30.14 -0.77 -25.80
CA HIS A 459 -31.42 -1.18 -25.22
C HIS A 459 -32.09 -0.04 -24.42
N LEU A 460 -31.32 0.68 -23.59
CA LEU A 460 -31.83 1.81 -22.80
C LEU A 460 -32.26 2.98 -23.70
N ASN A 461 -31.45 3.29 -24.72
CA ASN A 461 -31.78 4.33 -25.70
C ASN A 461 -33.09 4.03 -26.43
N LYS A 462 -33.30 2.77 -26.85
CA LYS A 462 -34.55 2.35 -27.52
C LYS A 462 -35.76 2.49 -26.60
N LEU A 463 -35.66 1.98 -25.37
CA LEU A 463 -36.77 2.05 -24.40
C LEU A 463 -37.13 3.49 -24.03
N LEU A 464 -36.14 4.37 -23.87
CA LEU A 464 -36.38 5.78 -23.61
C LEU A 464 -37.04 6.48 -24.81
N ALA A 465 -36.61 6.14 -26.04
CA ALA A 465 -37.21 6.67 -27.26
C ALA A 465 -38.67 6.22 -27.44
N GLU A 466 -38.99 4.94 -27.19
CA GLU A 466 -40.36 4.41 -27.25
C GLU A 466 -41.28 5.08 -26.21
N GLY A 467 -40.77 5.30 -24.99
CA GLY A 467 -41.52 6.00 -23.93
C GLY A 467 -41.82 7.45 -24.29
N LEU A 468 -40.83 8.17 -24.82
CA LEU A 468 -40.95 9.55 -25.28
C LEU A 468 -41.95 9.67 -26.44
N GLU A 469 -41.92 8.74 -27.40
CA GLU A 469 -42.87 8.71 -28.52
C GLU A 469 -44.32 8.57 -28.04
N LEU A 470 -44.56 7.65 -27.08
CA LEU A 470 -45.89 7.48 -26.49
C LEU A 470 -46.36 8.73 -25.74
N PHE A 471 -45.49 9.32 -24.92
CA PHE A 471 -45.79 10.53 -24.16
C PHE A 471 -46.18 11.68 -25.10
N LYS A 472 -45.39 11.89 -26.15
CA LYS A 472 -45.65 12.91 -27.17
C LYS A 472 -46.96 12.66 -27.92
N ALA A 473 -47.18 11.44 -28.41
CA ALA A 473 -48.37 11.10 -29.19
C ALA A 473 -49.68 11.30 -28.40
N LEU A 474 -49.70 10.94 -27.11
CA LEU A 474 -50.88 11.13 -26.26
C LEU A 474 -51.09 12.60 -25.87
N GLY A 475 -50.02 13.33 -25.53
CA GLY A 475 -50.13 14.74 -25.16
C GLY A 475 -50.49 15.65 -26.34
N ASP A 476 -49.90 15.45 -27.52
CA ASP A 476 -50.27 16.20 -28.74
C ASP A 476 -51.74 15.98 -29.10
N TYR A 477 -52.23 14.74 -28.97
CA TYR A 477 -53.64 14.43 -29.17
C TYR A 477 -54.53 15.13 -28.13
N ALA A 478 -54.14 15.13 -26.86
CA ALA A 478 -54.86 15.85 -25.81
C ALA A 478 -54.93 17.36 -26.09
N GLY A 479 -53.81 17.98 -26.50
CA GLY A 479 -53.75 19.40 -26.88
C GLY A 479 -54.69 19.78 -28.03
N GLN A 480 -54.85 18.89 -29.02
CA GLN A 480 -55.80 19.10 -30.14
C GLN A 480 -57.28 18.99 -29.73
N HIS A 481 -57.58 18.41 -28.56
CA HIS A 481 -58.94 18.12 -28.09
C HIS A 481 -59.27 18.83 -26.76
N GLY A 482 -58.71 20.02 -26.54
CA GLY A 482 -59.01 20.88 -25.39
C GLY A 482 -58.29 20.51 -24.09
N GLY A 483 -57.37 19.55 -24.14
CA GLY A 483 -56.39 19.30 -23.09
C GLY A 483 -55.12 20.13 -23.28
N THR A 484 -54.03 19.70 -22.62
CA THR A 484 -52.70 20.33 -22.72
C THR A 484 -51.79 19.50 -23.62
N ALA A 485 -51.01 20.16 -24.48
CA ALA A 485 -50.02 19.49 -25.34
C ALA A 485 -48.87 18.88 -24.51
N ALA A 486 -48.15 17.92 -25.08
CA ALA A 486 -46.97 17.33 -24.44
C ALA A 486 -45.83 18.37 -24.31
N ASP A 487 -45.20 18.46 -23.14
CA ASP A 487 -43.92 19.15 -22.95
C ASP A 487 -42.78 18.13 -22.89
N THR A 488 -42.05 17.96 -24.00
CA THR A 488 -40.99 16.95 -24.12
C THR A 488 -39.60 17.48 -23.78
N ALA A 489 -39.44 18.78 -23.51
CA ALA A 489 -38.12 19.42 -23.47
C ALA A 489 -37.15 18.75 -22.47
N ALA A 490 -37.63 18.41 -21.28
CA ALA A 490 -36.83 17.74 -20.25
C ALA A 490 -36.47 16.29 -20.62
N GLN A 491 -37.40 15.54 -21.23
CA GLN A 491 -37.16 14.16 -21.68
C GLN A 491 -36.20 14.11 -22.86
N ASP A 492 -36.37 15.01 -23.84
CA ASP A 492 -35.48 15.17 -24.99
C ASP A 492 -34.05 15.47 -24.54
N GLN A 493 -33.89 16.37 -23.55
CA GLN A 493 -32.60 16.67 -22.95
C GLN A 493 -32.00 15.40 -22.34
N LEU A 494 -32.72 14.70 -21.46
CA LEU A 494 -32.24 13.48 -20.79
C LEU A 494 -31.86 12.37 -21.78
N ALA A 495 -32.64 12.17 -22.84
CA ALA A 495 -32.34 11.22 -23.91
C ALA A 495 -31.06 11.59 -24.65
N SER A 496 -30.81 12.88 -24.87
CA SER A 496 -29.56 13.37 -25.46
C SER A 496 -28.37 13.13 -24.53
N ILE A 497 -28.52 13.33 -23.21
CA ILE A 497 -27.47 13.03 -22.22
C ILE A 497 -27.12 11.54 -22.28
N LEU A 498 -28.13 10.66 -22.19
CA LEU A 498 -27.94 9.23 -22.22
C LEU A 498 -27.27 8.80 -23.52
N LYS A 499 -27.76 9.25 -24.67
CA LYS A 499 -27.19 8.90 -25.99
C LYS A 499 -25.73 9.31 -26.11
N ASN A 500 -25.37 10.51 -25.65
CA ASN A 500 -24.03 11.09 -25.81
C ASN A 500 -23.09 10.82 -24.62
N TRP A 501 -23.48 9.98 -23.67
CA TRP A 501 -22.69 9.69 -22.48
C TRP A 501 -21.36 8.98 -22.82
N ALA A 502 -20.25 9.70 -22.77
CA ALA A 502 -18.92 9.16 -23.05
C ALA A 502 -18.09 9.01 -21.76
N PRO A 503 -17.23 7.98 -21.66
CA PRO A 503 -16.20 7.94 -20.62
C PRO A 503 -15.26 9.13 -20.84
N SER A 504 -14.97 9.92 -19.80
CA SER A 504 -14.08 11.08 -19.93
C SER A 504 -12.70 10.62 -20.43
N GLY A 505 -12.11 11.35 -21.37
CA GLY A 505 -10.75 11.10 -21.87
C GLY A 505 -10.66 10.82 -23.37
N ALA A 506 -11.77 10.56 -24.06
CA ALA A 506 -11.77 10.42 -25.52
C ALA A 506 -11.55 11.76 -26.26
N ASN A 507 -11.92 12.91 -25.64
CA ASN A 507 -11.99 14.20 -26.32
C ASN A 507 -11.31 15.39 -25.60
N GLY A 508 -10.31 15.18 -24.73
CA GLY A 508 -9.43 16.25 -24.22
C GLY A 508 -10.07 17.50 -23.56
N GLY A 509 -11.39 17.55 -23.40
CA GLY A 509 -12.13 18.68 -22.86
C GLY A 509 -12.17 18.64 -21.33
N ALA A 510 -12.12 19.81 -20.71
CA ALA A 510 -12.16 19.98 -19.27
C ALA A 510 -13.32 19.18 -18.63
N ALA A 511 -13.03 18.45 -17.56
CA ALA A 511 -13.92 17.55 -16.83
C ALA A 511 -15.14 18.23 -16.14
N ASN A 512 -15.43 19.49 -16.45
CA ASN A 512 -16.42 20.31 -15.74
C ASN A 512 -17.84 20.26 -16.31
N ASP A 513 -18.04 19.68 -17.49
CA ASP A 513 -19.36 19.61 -18.16
C ASP A 513 -19.91 18.17 -18.32
N ALA A 514 -19.30 17.18 -17.65
CA ALA A 514 -19.83 15.82 -17.66
C ALA A 514 -21.17 15.77 -16.92
N GLN A 515 -22.27 15.67 -17.68
CA GLN A 515 -23.62 15.47 -17.14
C GLN A 515 -23.72 14.06 -16.56
N ALA A 516 -23.40 13.93 -15.28
CA ALA A 516 -23.46 12.66 -14.56
C ALA A 516 -24.92 12.21 -14.40
N ILE A 517 -25.25 11.04 -14.93
CA ILE A 517 -26.59 10.44 -14.82
C ILE A 517 -26.56 9.10 -14.10
N LEU A 518 -27.64 8.76 -13.42
CA LEU A 518 -27.93 7.40 -12.98
C LEU A 518 -28.92 6.78 -13.95
N ALA A 519 -28.47 5.81 -14.75
CA ALA A 519 -29.33 5.04 -15.64
C ALA A 519 -29.56 3.65 -15.05
N PHE A 520 -30.83 3.23 -14.95
CA PHE A 520 -31.15 1.85 -14.61
C PHE A 520 -32.14 1.27 -15.60
N GLY A 521 -31.99 0.01 -15.96
CA GLY A 521 -32.95 -0.69 -16.80
C GLY A 521 -32.82 -2.20 -16.72
N ALA A 522 -33.93 -2.89 -16.91
CA ALA A 522 -34.02 -4.32 -16.72
C ALA A 522 -34.93 -4.95 -17.77
N ALA A 523 -34.48 -6.07 -18.34
CA ALA A 523 -35.18 -6.75 -19.44
C ALA A 523 -36.50 -7.40 -18.99
N ALA A 524 -36.59 -7.81 -17.73
CA ALA A 524 -37.73 -8.53 -17.17
C ALA A 524 -38.53 -7.71 -16.14
N GLY A 525 -38.32 -6.38 -16.11
CA GLY A 525 -38.97 -5.46 -15.16
C GLY A 525 -38.09 -5.05 -13.98
N SER A 526 -38.57 -4.08 -13.21
CA SER A 526 -37.88 -3.52 -12.04
C SER A 526 -38.84 -3.32 -10.87
N ILE A 527 -38.32 -3.36 -9.65
CA ILE A 527 -39.11 -3.31 -8.42
C ILE A 527 -38.44 -2.32 -7.45
N ASN A 528 -39.20 -1.38 -6.89
CA ASN A 528 -38.75 -0.43 -5.87
C ASN A 528 -39.68 -0.52 -4.65
N LEU A 529 -39.20 -1.16 -3.57
CA LEU A 529 -40.01 -1.49 -2.41
C LEU A 529 -39.35 -0.98 -1.13
N THR A 530 -40.18 -0.50 -0.21
CA THR A 530 -39.77 -0.17 1.16
C THR A 530 -40.96 -0.42 2.08
N PRO A 531 -40.76 -0.95 3.29
CA PRO A 531 -41.82 -1.08 4.29
C PRO A 531 -42.16 0.28 4.96
N LYS A 532 -41.42 1.34 4.62
CA LYS A 532 -41.60 2.68 5.16
C LYS A 532 -41.92 3.67 4.02
N THR A 533 -41.65 4.95 4.24
CA THR A 533 -41.89 6.00 3.27
C THR A 533 -41.03 5.83 2.02
N HIS A 534 -41.66 5.91 0.85
CA HIS A 534 -41.02 6.07 -0.45
C HIS A 534 -41.23 7.51 -0.92
N VAL A 535 -40.18 8.16 -1.42
CA VAL A 535 -40.23 9.55 -1.90
C VAL A 535 -39.60 9.62 -3.29
N THR A 536 -40.33 10.20 -4.23
CA THR A 536 -39.83 10.56 -5.56
C THR A 536 -39.95 12.08 -5.71
N TYR A 537 -38.85 12.76 -5.99
CA TYR A 537 -38.79 14.20 -6.21
C TYR A 537 -37.84 14.50 -7.36
N ALA A 538 -38.24 15.45 -8.22
CA ALA A 538 -37.39 16.04 -9.23
C ALA A 538 -37.51 17.56 -9.16
N GLY A 539 -36.40 18.28 -9.33
CA GLY A 539 -36.41 19.75 -9.38
C GLY A 539 -36.97 20.33 -10.68
N GLN A 540 -37.24 19.46 -11.67
CA GLN A 540 -37.87 19.81 -12.95
C GLN A 540 -39.17 19.00 -13.12
N ASN A 541 -39.09 17.81 -13.73
CA ASN A 541 -40.28 17.01 -14.09
C ASN A 541 -40.20 15.59 -13.52
N ILE A 542 -41.36 15.01 -13.19
CA ILE A 542 -41.52 13.57 -12.96
C ILE A 542 -42.50 13.05 -14.02
N ASP A 543 -41.99 12.26 -14.95
CA ASP A 543 -42.79 11.69 -16.03
C ASP A 543 -42.97 10.19 -15.81
N GLN A 544 -44.23 9.76 -15.67
CA GLN A 544 -44.59 8.35 -15.52
C GLN A 544 -45.36 7.89 -16.77
N VAL A 545 -44.73 7.02 -17.54
CA VAL A 545 -45.25 6.55 -18.82
C VAL A 545 -45.40 5.03 -18.80
N ALA A 546 -46.54 4.53 -19.24
CA ALA A 546 -46.81 3.11 -19.40
C ALA A 546 -47.56 2.87 -20.72
N GLN A 547 -47.09 1.92 -21.55
CA GLN A 547 -47.76 1.56 -22.80
C GLN A 547 -49.16 0.97 -22.59
N GLN A 548 -49.40 0.34 -21.44
CA GLN A 548 -50.67 -0.29 -21.11
C GLN A 548 -51.42 0.49 -20.03
N HIS A 549 -51.07 0.28 -18.76
CA HIS A 549 -51.83 0.80 -17.64
C HIS A 549 -50.92 1.52 -16.65
N LEU A 550 -51.34 2.70 -16.21
CA LEU A 550 -50.81 3.35 -15.02
C LEU A 550 -51.80 3.13 -13.88
N GLN A 551 -51.40 2.40 -12.84
CA GLN A 551 -52.23 2.09 -11.68
C GLN A 551 -51.66 2.77 -10.44
N LEU A 552 -52.45 3.66 -9.84
CA LEU A 552 -52.12 4.36 -8.60
C LEU A 552 -53.12 3.93 -7.52
N THR A 553 -52.63 3.32 -6.45
CA THR A 553 -53.47 2.80 -5.37
C THR A 553 -52.96 3.29 -4.01
N SER A 554 -53.89 3.67 -3.14
CA SER A 554 -53.59 4.03 -1.75
C SER A 554 -54.55 3.30 -0.81
N GLY A 555 -54.02 2.72 0.26
CA GLY A 555 -54.84 2.01 1.25
C GLY A 555 -55.67 2.94 2.15
N GLN A 556 -55.42 4.26 2.13
CA GLN A 556 -56.17 5.24 2.92
C GLN A 556 -56.66 6.40 2.04
N ARG A 557 -55.78 7.31 1.65
CA ARG A 557 -56.13 8.52 0.89
C ARG A 557 -55.24 8.72 -0.32
N PHE A 558 -55.81 9.19 -1.42
CA PHE A 558 -55.07 9.66 -2.59
C PHE A 558 -55.22 11.17 -2.70
N ASN A 559 -54.11 11.89 -2.55
CA ASN A 559 -54.08 13.35 -2.64
C ASN A 559 -53.32 13.76 -3.90
N ALA A 560 -53.94 14.61 -4.73
CA ALA A 560 -53.31 15.21 -5.90
C ALA A 560 -53.41 16.74 -5.78
N PHE A 561 -52.27 17.42 -5.84
CA PHE A 561 -52.17 18.87 -5.73
C PHE A 561 -51.33 19.41 -6.88
N ALA A 562 -51.74 20.52 -7.49
CA ALA A 562 -50.98 21.20 -8.52
C ALA A 562 -50.98 22.72 -8.29
N GLY A 563 -49.85 23.38 -8.53
CA GLY A 563 -49.70 24.82 -8.28
C GLY A 563 -50.29 25.73 -9.36
N GLN A 564 -50.54 25.21 -10.57
CA GLN A 564 -51.07 25.98 -11.70
C GLN A 564 -52.36 25.38 -12.29
N GLY A 565 -52.46 24.04 -12.35
CA GLY A 565 -53.66 23.38 -12.87
C GLY A 565 -53.56 21.87 -12.84
N MET A 566 -54.71 21.20 -12.89
CA MET A 566 -54.84 19.74 -13.04
C MET A 566 -55.59 19.45 -14.34
N HIS A 567 -55.00 18.61 -15.20
CA HIS A 567 -55.61 18.21 -16.48
C HIS A 567 -55.86 16.70 -16.47
N LEU A 568 -57.10 16.28 -16.70
CA LEU A 568 -57.49 14.89 -16.86
C LEU A 568 -58.06 14.72 -18.26
N PHE A 569 -57.43 13.85 -19.05
CA PHE A 569 -57.82 13.61 -20.43
C PHE A 569 -57.91 12.10 -20.69
N ALA A 570 -58.99 11.67 -21.32
CA ALA A 570 -59.19 10.30 -21.75
C ALA A 570 -59.57 10.27 -23.23
N ARG A 571 -58.73 9.66 -24.07
CA ARG A 571 -59.01 9.50 -25.51
C ARG A 571 -60.15 8.51 -25.79
N GLY A 572 -60.31 7.49 -24.94
CA GLY A 572 -61.32 6.45 -25.06
C GLY A 572 -61.87 6.04 -23.69
N GLN A 573 -63.00 5.32 -23.66
CA GLN A 573 -63.70 4.83 -22.46
C GLN A 573 -64.16 5.91 -21.44
N GLY A 574 -63.81 7.18 -21.64
CA GLY A 574 -64.27 8.32 -20.84
C GLY A 574 -63.57 8.45 -19.48
N ILE A 575 -64.06 9.38 -18.65
CA ILE A 575 -63.61 9.60 -17.27
C ILE A 575 -64.72 9.14 -16.33
N GLN A 576 -64.37 8.35 -15.32
CA GLN A 576 -65.27 7.91 -14.26
C GLN A 576 -64.78 8.47 -12.92
N ALA A 577 -65.61 9.28 -12.25
CA ALA A 577 -65.37 9.81 -10.91
C ALA A 577 -66.49 9.36 -9.98
N ILE A 578 -66.20 8.37 -9.12
CA ILE A 578 -67.20 7.69 -8.29
C ILE A 578 -66.76 7.77 -6.82
N ALA A 579 -67.62 8.30 -5.96
CA ALA A 579 -67.53 8.14 -4.50
C ALA A 579 -68.52 7.06 -4.08
N ASN A 580 -68.03 5.89 -3.65
CA ASN A 580 -68.90 4.81 -3.16
C ASN A 580 -69.57 5.20 -1.83
N GLU A 581 -68.81 5.87 -0.96
CA GLU A 581 -69.27 6.46 0.28
C GLU A 581 -68.75 7.90 0.38
N GLY A 582 -69.51 8.77 1.04
CA GLY A 582 -69.22 10.19 1.13
C GLY A 582 -69.62 10.99 -0.13
N PRO A 583 -69.64 12.33 -0.05
CA PRO A 583 -70.07 13.18 -1.15
C PRO A 583 -69.00 13.30 -2.24
N LEU A 584 -69.43 13.28 -3.50
CA LEU A 584 -68.62 13.78 -4.62
C LEU A 584 -68.78 15.30 -4.69
N VAL A 585 -67.71 16.03 -4.38
CA VAL A 585 -67.70 17.51 -4.37
C VAL A 585 -66.91 18.03 -5.57
N LEU A 586 -67.58 18.80 -6.43
CA LEU A 586 -66.96 19.53 -7.55
C LEU A 586 -67.21 21.02 -7.36
N GLN A 587 -66.15 21.81 -7.27
CA GLN A 587 -66.23 23.25 -6.98
C GLN A 587 -65.21 24.04 -7.79
N ALA A 588 -65.65 25.18 -8.33
CA ALA A 588 -64.78 26.25 -8.79
C ALA A 588 -64.97 27.43 -7.82
N GLN A 589 -64.08 27.56 -6.83
CA GLN A 589 -64.30 28.45 -5.68
C GLN A 589 -64.11 29.94 -6.00
N ALA A 590 -63.38 30.26 -7.06
CA ALA A 590 -63.08 31.62 -7.48
C ALA A 590 -63.35 31.90 -8.97
N ASP A 591 -63.91 30.91 -9.70
CA ASP A 591 -64.16 31.01 -11.15
C ASP A 591 -65.37 30.14 -11.53
N ALA A 592 -65.72 30.11 -12.82
CA ALA A 592 -66.86 29.37 -13.34
C ALA A 592 -66.62 27.85 -13.34
N LEU A 593 -67.62 27.09 -12.88
CA LEU A 593 -67.72 25.67 -13.17
C LEU A 593 -68.36 25.48 -14.55
N MET A 594 -67.62 24.92 -15.51
CA MET A 594 -68.13 24.61 -16.85
C MET A 594 -68.38 23.11 -17.01
N ALA A 595 -69.59 22.73 -17.40
CA ALA A 595 -69.97 21.36 -17.74
C ALA A 595 -70.66 21.34 -19.11
N THR A 596 -70.00 20.80 -20.12
CA THR A 596 -70.48 20.76 -21.50
C THR A 596 -70.51 19.31 -22.01
N ALA A 597 -71.51 18.98 -22.82
CA ALA A 597 -71.65 17.67 -23.43
C ALA A 597 -72.24 17.79 -24.84
N GLN A 598 -71.68 17.07 -25.82
CA GLN A 598 -72.18 17.08 -27.20
C GLN A 598 -73.57 16.43 -27.34
N LYS A 599 -73.86 15.41 -26.50
CA LYS A 599 -75.13 14.67 -26.56
C LYS A 599 -76.16 15.22 -25.58
N GLY A 600 -75.88 15.12 -24.28
CA GLY A 600 -76.79 15.60 -23.25
C GLY A 600 -76.17 15.55 -21.86
N ILE A 601 -76.76 16.31 -20.94
CA ILE A 601 -76.40 16.35 -19.53
C ILE A 601 -77.57 15.74 -18.74
N LYS A 602 -77.28 14.71 -17.93
CA LYS A 602 -78.27 14.07 -17.05
C LYS A 602 -77.92 14.33 -15.59
N LEU A 603 -78.78 15.09 -14.91
CA LEU A 603 -78.73 15.28 -13.46
C LEU A 603 -79.93 14.54 -12.86
N ALA A 604 -79.67 13.60 -11.95
CA ALA A 604 -80.70 12.80 -11.32
C ALA A 604 -80.34 12.54 -9.85
N ALA A 605 -81.33 12.68 -8.97
CA ALA A 605 -81.25 12.35 -7.56
C ALA A 605 -82.54 11.63 -7.15
N ASN A 606 -82.44 10.69 -6.21
CA ASN A 606 -83.59 9.97 -5.68
C ASN A 606 -84.45 10.83 -4.73
N ASP A 607 -83.85 11.85 -4.14
CA ASP A 607 -84.50 12.75 -3.17
C ASP A 607 -84.79 14.12 -3.81
N GLN A 608 -83.76 14.96 -3.96
CA GLN A 608 -83.92 16.29 -4.54
C GLN A 608 -82.75 16.71 -5.44
N VAL A 609 -83.06 17.53 -6.46
CA VAL A 609 -82.08 18.25 -7.27
C VAL A 609 -82.27 19.75 -7.01
N VAL A 610 -81.26 20.39 -6.43
CA VAL A 610 -81.29 21.82 -6.07
C VAL A 610 -80.31 22.57 -6.98
N ILE A 611 -80.82 23.58 -7.70
CA ILE A 611 -80.02 24.49 -8.53
C ILE A 611 -80.27 25.91 -8.03
N THR A 612 -79.22 26.56 -7.54
CA THR A 612 -79.32 27.86 -6.87
C THR A 612 -78.27 28.83 -7.39
N GLY A 613 -78.66 30.09 -7.56
CA GLY A 613 -77.78 31.18 -7.97
C GLY A 613 -78.53 32.51 -7.92
N LYS A 614 -77.80 33.63 -8.05
CA LYS A 614 -78.42 34.96 -8.11
C LYS A 614 -79.36 35.11 -9.32
N THR A 615 -78.99 34.48 -10.43
CA THR A 615 -79.78 34.43 -11.66
C THR A 615 -79.64 33.04 -12.28
N LEU A 616 -80.75 32.36 -12.53
CA LEU A 616 -80.81 31.11 -13.28
C LEU A 616 -81.37 31.37 -14.66
N ARG A 617 -80.69 30.93 -15.71
CA ARG A 617 -81.09 31.18 -17.09
C ARG A 617 -81.00 29.89 -17.90
N PHE A 618 -82.14 29.47 -18.43
CA PHE A 618 -82.26 28.34 -19.35
C PHE A 618 -82.62 28.89 -20.72
N VAL A 619 -81.87 28.51 -21.76
CA VAL A 619 -82.05 29.03 -23.12
C VAL A 619 -81.98 27.85 -24.08
N ALA A 620 -83.00 27.71 -24.91
CA ALA A 620 -83.02 26.80 -26.04
C ALA A 620 -82.44 27.47 -27.29
N GLU A 621 -81.98 26.67 -28.24
CA GLU A 621 -81.36 27.15 -29.49
C GLU A 621 -82.33 27.98 -30.36
N ASP A 622 -83.64 27.73 -30.25
CA ASP A 622 -84.70 28.47 -30.94
C ASP A 622 -84.98 29.88 -30.34
N GLY A 623 -84.27 30.25 -29.28
CA GLY A 623 -84.40 31.51 -28.56
C GLY A 623 -85.43 31.51 -27.42
N SER A 624 -86.17 30.42 -27.23
CA SER A 624 -87.06 30.26 -26.07
C SER A 624 -86.24 30.19 -24.78
N SER A 625 -86.63 30.92 -23.74
CA SER A 625 -85.88 30.98 -22.48
C SER A 625 -86.72 31.17 -21.24
N ILE A 626 -86.18 30.68 -20.12
CA ILE A 626 -86.69 30.87 -18.76
C ILE A 626 -85.58 31.53 -17.95
N THR A 627 -85.84 32.71 -17.41
CA THR A 627 -84.92 33.40 -16.50
C THR A 627 -85.57 33.58 -15.13
N ILE A 628 -84.87 33.20 -14.07
CA ILE A 628 -85.30 33.30 -12.67
C ILE A 628 -84.26 34.15 -11.94
N GLY A 629 -84.65 35.30 -11.39
CA GLY A 629 -83.74 36.26 -10.75
C GLY A 629 -84.40 37.61 -10.44
N ASP A 630 -83.73 38.47 -9.66
CA ASP A 630 -84.19 39.83 -9.31
C ASP A 630 -85.63 39.91 -8.75
N GLY A 631 -86.08 38.86 -8.07
CA GLY A 631 -87.41 38.78 -7.46
C GLY A 631 -88.54 38.33 -8.39
N GLY A 632 -88.26 37.86 -9.60
CA GLY A 632 -89.28 37.40 -10.55
C GLY A 632 -88.87 36.25 -11.49
N ILE A 633 -89.82 35.82 -12.33
CA ILE A 633 -89.62 34.82 -13.38
C ILE A 633 -90.00 35.45 -14.74
N THR A 634 -89.08 35.42 -15.69
CA THR A 634 -89.27 35.94 -17.05
C THR A 634 -89.26 34.78 -18.06
N LEU A 635 -90.32 34.66 -18.85
CA LEU A 635 -90.49 33.66 -19.90
C LEU A 635 -90.50 34.35 -21.27
N HIS A 636 -89.64 33.91 -22.19
CA HIS A 636 -89.57 34.43 -23.56
C HIS A 636 -89.70 33.28 -24.55
N THR A 637 -90.54 33.42 -25.58
CA THR A 637 -90.66 32.45 -26.67
C THR A 637 -91.14 33.14 -27.94
N ASN A 638 -90.68 32.67 -29.10
CA ASN A 638 -91.14 33.12 -30.42
C ASN A 638 -92.38 32.34 -30.90
N GLY A 639 -92.81 31.32 -30.15
CA GLY A 639 -93.97 30.48 -30.44
C GLY A 639 -95.13 30.65 -29.47
N ALA A 640 -96.08 29.72 -29.50
CA ALA A 640 -97.20 29.72 -28.54
C ALA A 640 -96.75 29.23 -27.16
N PHE A 641 -96.94 30.05 -26.13
CA PHE A 641 -96.80 29.62 -24.74
C PHE A 641 -97.98 28.73 -24.34
N LYS A 642 -97.71 27.48 -23.95
CA LYS A 642 -98.72 26.50 -23.51
C LYS A 642 -98.50 26.12 -22.05
N ALA A 643 -99.39 26.57 -21.17
CA ALA A 643 -99.46 26.11 -19.79
C ALA A 643 -100.64 25.13 -19.66
N LEU A 644 -100.36 23.82 -19.59
CA LEU A 644 -101.37 22.77 -19.56
C LEU A 644 -101.53 22.21 -18.14
N ALA A 645 -102.65 22.51 -17.47
CA ALA A 645 -102.97 22.02 -16.13
C ALA A 645 -104.48 21.78 -15.94
N GLY A 646 -104.86 20.94 -14.96
CA GLY A 646 -106.27 20.67 -14.61
C GLY A 646 -106.98 21.82 -13.89
N ALA A 647 -106.23 22.74 -13.26
CA ALA A 647 -106.68 24.00 -12.66
C ALA A 647 -105.47 24.95 -12.51
N HIS A 648 -105.69 26.27 -12.56
CA HIS A 648 -104.66 27.27 -12.32
C HIS A 648 -105.04 28.13 -11.10
N ASP A 649 -104.30 27.98 -10.01
CA ASP A 649 -104.45 28.79 -8.80
C ASP A 649 -103.26 29.75 -8.68
N TRP A 650 -103.54 31.06 -8.70
CA TRP A 650 -102.54 32.13 -8.81
C TRP A 650 -102.39 32.89 -7.49
N GLY A 651 -102.20 32.17 -6.37
CA GLY A 651 -102.10 32.73 -5.01
C GLY A 651 -101.03 33.82 -4.79
N GLY A 652 -100.84 34.25 -3.53
CA GLY A 652 -99.85 35.28 -3.16
C GLY A 652 -98.39 34.79 -3.21
N PRO A 653 -97.40 35.70 -3.13
CA PRO A 653 -95.99 35.32 -3.18
C PRO A 653 -95.59 34.45 -1.97
N ALA A 654 -94.81 33.41 -2.23
CA ALA A 654 -94.17 32.57 -1.23
C ALA A 654 -92.66 32.51 -1.50
N ALA A 655 -91.84 32.47 -0.44
CA ALA A 655 -90.39 32.42 -0.55
C ALA A 655 -89.87 31.09 0.00
N ASP A 656 -88.93 30.49 -0.73
CA ASP A 656 -88.12 29.35 -0.31
C ASP A 656 -86.65 29.77 -0.35
N SER A 657 -85.82 29.21 0.53
CA SER A 657 -84.41 29.58 0.64
C SER A 657 -83.53 28.34 0.72
N ALA A 658 -82.55 28.28 -0.16
CA ALA A 658 -81.48 27.29 -0.09
C ALA A 658 -80.17 27.95 0.38
N PRO A 659 -79.37 27.29 1.23
CA PRO A 659 -78.07 27.78 1.63
C PRO A 659 -77.15 27.90 0.40
N HIS A 660 -76.45 29.03 0.28
CA HIS A 660 -75.42 29.23 -0.74
C HIS A 660 -74.03 29.16 -0.09
N ALA A 661 -73.05 28.64 -0.82
CA ALA A 661 -71.68 28.61 -0.35
C ALA A 661 -71.05 30.02 -0.41
N ASP A 662 -70.51 30.49 0.71
CA ASP A 662 -69.68 31.70 0.77
C ASP A 662 -68.21 31.29 0.80
N PHE A 663 -67.48 31.56 -0.28
CA PHE A 663 -66.06 31.30 -0.39
C PHE A 663 -65.30 32.56 0.02
N GLY A 664 -65.00 32.67 1.32
CA GLY A 664 -64.17 33.76 1.85
C GLY A 664 -62.77 33.73 1.24
N LYS A 665 -62.28 34.88 0.73
CA LYS A 665 -60.90 35.02 0.26
C LYS A 665 -59.97 35.19 1.47
N ALA A 666 -59.18 34.17 1.81
CA ALA A 666 -58.02 34.36 2.68
C ALA A 666 -56.92 35.13 1.90
N PRO A 667 -56.16 36.04 2.55
CA PRO A 667 -55.11 36.79 1.86
C PRO A 667 -53.98 35.87 1.42
N THR A 668 -53.54 35.99 0.16
CA THR A 668 -52.40 35.27 -0.44
C THR A 668 -51.05 35.96 -0.20
N ASP A 669 -51.01 36.86 0.78
CA ASP A 669 -49.84 37.67 1.13
C ASP A 669 -48.70 36.79 1.67
N GLN A 670 -47.48 36.94 1.14
CA GLN A 670 -46.30 36.17 1.58
C GLN A 670 -45.10 37.05 1.94
N ARG A 671 -44.26 36.57 2.87
CA ARG A 671 -42.92 37.09 3.16
C ARG A 671 -41.90 35.96 3.05
N PHE A 672 -40.79 36.20 2.37
CA PHE A 672 -39.74 35.20 2.18
C PHE A 672 -38.60 35.48 3.16
N ARG A 673 -38.05 34.45 3.81
CA ARG A 673 -36.86 34.59 4.67
C ARG A 673 -35.63 34.09 3.92
N ALA A 674 -34.70 35.00 3.61
CA ALA A 674 -33.48 34.68 2.88
C ALA A 674 -32.33 34.30 3.84
N HIS A 675 -31.58 33.27 3.46
CA HIS A 675 -30.32 32.86 4.07
C HIS A 675 -29.28 32.65 2.96
N TYR A 676 -27.99 32.71 3.30
CA TYR A 676 -26.92 32.51 2.33
C TYR A 676 -26.73 31.01 2.03
N ALA A 677 -26.38 30.69 0.78
CA ALA A 677 -26.14 29.32 0.36
C ALA A 677 -24.94 28.72 1.12
N GLY A 678 -25.16 27.62 1.84
CA GLY A 678 -24.14 26.92 2.63
C GLY A 678 -24.41 26.88 4.13
N ASP A 679 -25.32 27.70 4.65
CA ASP A 679 -25.67 27.75 6.07
C ASP A 679 -26.87 26.84 6.38
N THR A 680 -26.59 25.57 6.66
CA THR A 680 -27.61 24.58 7.08
C THR A 680 -27.56 24.24 8.57
N GLU A 681 -26.57 24.74 9.31
CA GLU A 681 -26.43 24.51 10.75
C GLU A 681 -26.86 25.73 11.57
N ALA A 682 -27.54 25.49 12.69
CA ALA A 682 -28.03 26.55 13.55
C ALA A 682 -26.87 27.18 14.37
N PRO A 683 -26.79 28.51 14.50
CA PRO A 683 -27.74 29.51 13.99
C PRO A 683 -27.46 29.90 12.54
N ILE A 684 -28.48 29.76 11.68
CA ILE A 684 -28.45 30.15 10.25
C ILE A 684 -28.18 31.66 10.16
N ALA A 685 -27.13 32.09 9.43
CA ALA A 685 -26.92 33.49 9.13
C ALA A 685 -27.95 33.95 8.09
N TYR A 686 -29.03 34.54 8.60
CA TYR A 686 -30.02 35.18 7.74
C TYR A 686 -29.39 36.37 7.02
N ALA A 687 -29.79 36.57 5.77
CA ALA A 687 -29.36 37.70 4.97
C ALA A 687 -30.12 38.97 5.43
N ALA A 688 -29.82 39.42 6.64
CA ALA A 688 -30.46 40.56 7.30
C ALA A 688 -29.99 41.88 6.70
N ASN A 689 -30.91 42.84 6.55
CA ASN A 689 -30.61 44.17 6.02
C ASN A 689 -29.94 44.17 4.64
N GLN A 690 -30.27 43.21 3.78
CA GLN A 690 -29.68 43.08 2.45
C GLN A 690 -30.66 43.53 1.35
N PRO A 691 -30.19 44.27 0.35
CA PRO A 691 -30.99 44.58 -0.82
C PRO A 691 -31.35 43.29 -1.57
N HIS A 692 -32.58 43.20 -2.01
CA HIS A 692 -33.11 42.07 -2.78
C HIS A 692 -33.90 42.55 -3.99
N ASP A 693 -33.91 41.74 -5.05
CA ASP A 693 -34.77 41.88 -6.23
C ASP A 693 -35.58 40.59 -6.40
N ILE A 694 -36.88 40.66 -6.14
CA ILE A 694 -37.82 39.56 -6.35
C ILE A 694 -38.43 39.74 -7.73
N ARG A 695 -38.26 38.72 -8.58
CA ARG A 695 -38.86 38.68 -9.91
C ARG A 695 -39.99 37.67 -9.93
N LEU A 696 -41.18 38.13 -10.30
CA LEU A 696 -42.35 37.29 -10.50
C LEU A 696 -42.45 36.84 -11.98
N PRO A 697 -43.20 35.76 -12.27
CA PRO A 697 -43.35 35.22 -13.63
C PRO A 697 -44.03 36.19 -14.62
N ASP A 698 -44.82 37.15 -14.13
CA ASP A 698 -45.45 38.20 -14.95
C ASP A 698 -44.48 39.33 -15.35
N GLY A 699 -43.21 39.21 -14.98
CA GLY A 699 -42.17 40.20 -15.26
C GLY A 699 -42.10 41.34 -14.25
N SER A 700 -43.01 41.40 -13.27
CA SER A 700 -42.94 42.38 -12.20
C SER A 700 -41.71 42.14 -11.33
N ARG A 701 -41.11 43.25 -10.89
CA ARG A 701 -39.89 43.27 -10.09
C ARG A 701 -40.14 44.08 -8.83
N ILE A 702 -39.81 43.49 -7.69
CA ILE A 702 -39.95 44.11 -6.39
C ILE A 702 -38.57 44.19 -5.77
N LYS A 703 -38.04 45.42 -5.73
CA LYS A 703 -36.78 45.72 -5.08
C LYS A 703 -37.05 46.20 -3.66
N GLY A 704 -36.37 45.60 -2.69
CA GLY A 704 -36.55 45.92 -1.28
C GLY A 704 -35.27 45.65 -0.49
N LYS A 705 -35.36 45.82 0.83
CA LYS A 705 -34.29 45.45 1.77
C LYS A 705 -34.88 44.50 2.81
N SER A 706 -34.25 43.36 3.04
CA SER A 706 -34.72 42.42 4.07
C SER A 706 -34.59 43.04 5.46
N ASP A 707 -35.46 42.65 6.39
CA ASP A 707 -35.40 43.15 7.78
C ASP A 707 -34.29 42.47 8.60
N GLY A 708 -34.20 42.81 9.89
CA GLY A 708 -33.21 42.26 10.82
C GLY A 708 -33.28 40.73 11.00
N GLY A 709 -34.38 40.09 10.60
CA GLY A 709 -34.55 38.63 10.60
C GLY A 709 -34.44 38.00 9.21
N GLY A 710 -33.98 38.74 8.19
CA GLY A 710 -33.83 38.29 6.81
C GLY A 710 -35.16 38.14 6.05
N LEU A 711 -36.27 38.70 6.56
CA LEU A 711 -37.57 38.64 5.87
C LEU A 711 -37.71 39.76 4.84
N THR A 712 -38.26 39.45 3.67
CA THR A 712 -38.64 40.44 2.65
C THR A 712 -39.87 41.24 3.06
N ASP A 713 -40.17 42.30 2.30
CA ASP A 713 -41.45 43.00 2.40
C ASP A 713 -42.63 42.08 2.06
N THR A 714 -43.81 42.38 2.60
CA THR A 714 -45.03 41.61 2.33
C THR A 714 -45.44 41.77 0.87
N LEU A 715 -45.35 40.67 0.14
CA LEU A 715 -45.76 40.58 -1.25
C LEU A 715 -47.27 40.33 -1.29
N LYS A 716 -48.00 41.34 -1.77
CA LYS A 716 -49.45 41.26 -1.98
C LYS A 716 -49.73 40.88 -3.42
N ASP A 717 -50.31 39.71 -3.62
CA ASP A 717 -50.77 39.23 -4.92
C ASP A 717 -52.10 38.50 -4.71
N ASN A 718 -52.91 38.38 -5.76
CA ASN A 718 -54.19 37.66 -5.73
C ASN A 718 -54.03 36.18 -6.11
N ALA A 719 -52.81 35.73 -6.44
CA ALA A 719 -52.50 34.34 -6.81
C ALA A 719 -51.10 33.91 -6.31
N MET A 720 -50.95 32.62 -6.01
CA MET A 720 -49.65 32.01 -5.70
C MET A 720 -48.75 31.96 -6.93
N ARG A 721 -47.53 32.49 -6.84
CA ARG A 721 -46.56 32.53 -7.95
C ARG A 721 -45.19 32.09 -7.47
N ILE A 722 -44.45 31.38 -8.34
CA ILE A 722 -43.05 31.03 -8.08
C ILE A 722 -42.21 32.30 -8.23
N ALA A 723 -41.68 32.80 -7.12
CA ALA A 723 -40.84 33.99 -7.08
C ALA A 723 -39.36 33.60 -7.19
N ARG A 724 -38.59 34.31 -8.04
CA ARG A 724 -37.12 34.19 -8.08
C ARG A 724 -36.51 35.35 -7.33
N ILE A 725 -35.83 35.05 -6.22
CA ILE A 725 -35.29 36.06 -5.30
C ILE A 725 -33.78 36.15 -5.51
N ASN A 726 -33.30 37.32 -5.91
CA ASN A 726 -31.88 37.63 -5.96
C ASN A 726 -31.51 38.47 -4.74
N MET A 727 -30.60 37.95 -3.91
CA MET A 727 -30.02 38.68 -2.79
C MET A 727 -28.69 39.27 -3.22
N PHE A 728 -28.48 40.58 -3.02
CA PHE A 728 -27.20 41.21 -3.32
C PHE A 728 -26.32 41.15 -2.07
N MET A 729 -25.08 40.67 -2.21
CA MET A 729 -24.10 40.74 -1.13
C MET A 729 -23.76 42.22 -0.85
N PRO A 730 -23.47 42.58 0.42
CA PRO A 730 -22.96 43.89 0.70
C PRO A 730 -21.62 44.05 -0.03
N THR A 731 -21.46 45.15 -0.78
CA THR A 731 -20.15 45.58 -1.24
C THR A 731 -19.28 45.83 -0.02
N LEU A 732 -18.24 44.99 0.14
CA LEU A 732 -17.20 45.12 1.17
C LEU A 732 -16.51 46.49 1.11
#